data_AF-A0AAD9NED8-F1
#
_entry.id   AF-A0AAD9NED8-F1
#
_cell.length_a   1.000
_cell.length_b   1.000
_cell.length_c   1.000
_cell.angle_alpha   90.00
_cell.angle_beta   90.00
_cell.angle_gamma   90.00
#
_symmetry.space_group_name_H-M   'P 1'
#
loop_
_entity.id
_entity.type
_entity.pdbx_description
1 polymer ?
#
loop_
_entity_poly.entity_id
_entity_poly.type
_entity_poly.pdbx_seq_one_letter_code
_entity_poly.pdbx_strand_id
1 'polypeptide(L)'
;VEIEGHFLFQEYKQNALEDGLKTTLPDVNDSPEQSTSLKTDISKLDSMHKEAEVIADVLCLSDVDIIYKRICQLKTKANRSDIVMNEILAGGIRSFSEQVNSTNCKKEEDMKQVKDAVMAKCSDLKCGDDEVLALLEKYPQEADRVNIVVDLLLKENGKLTSHRTNATAKETREEELFHDAQHIQSEMPSADPNIISNLLDKFYDHKDRVSNVMSMLKDLDQCDVGKLKPSNSQSEFVGMPLYDDFKIVSSLFPNQDKNEIYAYLEAHYYNPNRIQVVIDELVQLEYGIQNRDESMKSESNQDQSSYICSLQKDVDTLRKIFPDCDPDFLFCELESMGDDDDMRTTKLASQLFNSQNYPLLKDRLKREEAMKRLTKLKQSNLDMDEFLKMFPNPEGTFYNENKKASDNYKRNAEHQLLNDFPMIRSSYIQKKFESHGYHYLPTKKDLDKSAAVYRNDPVLAVGDHKRFLVDHRNCDDSMPSELDEFFYRELLFARNEQRVLEHLQKVKDERVKLVAEARERGELLECPCCYDDDCLLEDMKSCREGHLFCKMCLQQLAETNLAQGKLNFQCLDPYCELEFSLNTLQSVLSPNLFSVLLSKIQEDEVNRANINDLVSCPFCSFATIMPDPNDKVFKCFNPECLKESCRFCQEPNHVPLRCDEIEKESEKSMRAYIEKRMSEAMIRQCWKCKKSFYKVEGCNKMTCVCGASMCYVCRKPIKDYDHFADGRCSNQDASVLHLKEMKEAAQKAREEYEYEHPEACNYKLKYDPVKHLSDYGEHIFEEEEEVLYLIIVQSDISLFLHQLNKR
;
A
#
# COMPACT_ATOMS: atom_id res chain seq x y z
N VAL A 1 19.46 28.87 -68.58
CA VAL A 1 18.19 28.97 -69.34
C VAL A 1 17.06 28.78 -68.34
N GLU A 2 16.76 29.78 -67.51
CA GLU A 2 16.13 31.08 -67.84
C GLU A 2 14.61 30.97 -68.04
N ILE A 3 13.77 31.93 -67.66
CA ILE A 3 13.76 32.87 -66.51
C ILE A 3 12.39 33.60 -66.54
N GLU A 4 11.80 33.85 -65.36
CA GLU A 4 10.73 34.84 -65.07
C GLU A 4 9.38 34.80 -65.85
N GLY A 5 8.36 35.47 -65.29
CA GLY A 5 6.99 35.48 -65.85
C GLY A 5 5.91 36.09 -64.95
N HIS A 6 6.19 37.25 -64.32
CA HIS A 6 5.23 38.05 -63.52
C HIS A 6 3.85 38.25 -64.19
N PHE A 7 2.78 38.44 -63.39
CA PHE A 7 2.09 39.74 -63.28
C PHE A 7 1.15 39.83 -62.05
N LEU A 8 0.44 40.95 -61.91
CA LEU A 8 -0.15 41.47 -60.67
C LEU A 8 -1.60 41.98 -60.85
N PHE A 9 -2.26 42.20 -59.70
CA PHE A 9 -3.20 43.30 -59.40
C PHE A 9 -4.73 43.18 -59.66
N GLN A 10 -5.44 43.40 -58.54
CA GLN A 10 -6.50 44.42 -58.30
C GLN A 10 -7.98 44.04 -58.10
N GLU A 11 -8.57 44.86 -57.22
CA GLU A 11 -9.86 44.89 -56.55
C GLU A 11 -11.07 45.10 -57.47
N TYR A 12 -12.29 44.77 -56.99
CA TYR A 12 -13.49 45.60 -57.21
C TYR A 12 -14.49 45.48 -56.06
N LYS A 13 -15.48 46.39 -55.99
CA LYS A 13 -16.16 46.75 -54.73
C LYS A 13 -17.67 47.09 -54.91
N GLN A 14 -18.47 46.67 -53.93
CA GLN A 14 -19.73 47.28 -53.43
C GLN A 14 -21.09 47.19 -54.18
N ASN A 15 -22.13 47.07 -53.33
CA ASN A 15 -23.54 47.55 -53.44
C ASN A 15 -24.58 46.80 -54.32
N ALA A 16 -25.88 46.75 -53.97
CA ALA A 16 -26.62 46.91 -52.68
C ALA A 16 -28.14 46.58 -52.84
N LEU A 17 -28.91 46.55 -51.73
CA LEU A 17 -30.38 46.79 -51.60
C LEU A 17 -31.36 45.71 -52.16
N GLU A 18 -32.57 45.44 -51.62
CA GLU A 18 -33.22 45.70 -50.31
C GLU A 18 -34.41 44.70 -50.09
N ASP A 19 -35.37 45.00 -49.20
CA ASP A 19 -36.60 44.27 -48.81
C ASP A 19 -36.47 42.89 -48.10
N GLY A 20 -37.04 42.62 -46.90
CA GLY A 20 -37.49 43.54 -45.83
C GLY A 20 -38.91 43.30 -45.27
N LEU A 21 -39.03 42.61 -44.12
CA LEU A 21 -39.90 42.93 -42.95
C LEU A 21 -39.67 41.84 -41.85
N LYS A 22 -39.15 42.17 -40.65
CA LYS A 22 -39.87 42.50 -39.40
C LYS A 22 -40.81 41.38 -38.91
N THR A 23 -40.65 40.87 -37.69
CA THR A 23 -40.78 41.64 -36.44
C THR A 23 -39.56 41.71 -35.51
N THR A 24 -39.48 42.84 -34.79
CA THR A 24 -38.49 43.32 -33.79
C THR A 24 -38.92 42.94 -32.35
N LEU A 25 -38.05 42.69 -31.37
CA LEU A 25 -37.02 43.54 -30.71
C LEU A 25 -37.61 44.78 -29.98
N PRO A 26 -36.89 45.44 -29.04
CA PRO A 26 -35.59 45.11 -28.41
C PRO A 26 -35.82 44.52 -26.99
N ASP A 27 -35.19 44.82 -25.83
CA ASP A 27 -34.14 45.75 -25.33
C ASP A 27 -33.70 45.20 -23.92
N VAL A 28 -32.61 45.56 -23.21
CA VAL A 28 -31.60 46.64 -23.24
C VAL A 28 -30.19 46.05 -22.94
N ASN A 29 -29.15 46.88 -23.04
CA ASN A 29 -27.74 46.69 -22.63
C ASN A 29 -27.56 46.52 -21.09
N ASP A 30 -26.43 46.06 -20.51
CA ASP A 30 -25.06 46.58 -20.63
C ASP A 30 -23.92 45.52 -20.53
N SER A 31 -22.67 45.98 -20.62
CA SER A 31 -21.40 45.23 -20.45
C SER A 31 -20.31 46.20 -19.95
N PRO A 32 -19.12 45.76 -19.48
CA PRO A 32 -18.60 44.38 -19.31
C PRO A 32 -18.09 44.08 -17.89
N GLU A 33 -17.61 42.85 -17.61
CA GLU A 33 -16.41 42.62 -16.78
C GLU A 33 -15.85 41.19 -16.89
N GLN A 34 -14.69 40.92 -16.28
CA GLN A 34 -13.95 39.65 -16.35
C GLN A 34 -14.06 38.83 -15.06
N SER A 35 -14.19 37.52 -15.17
CA SER A 35 -13.73 36.59 -14.12
C SER A 35 -13.42 35.20 -14.71
N THR A 36 -12.59 34.43 -13.99
CA THR A 36 -12.15 33.07 -14.34
C THR A 36 -12.31 32.15 -13.14
N SER A 37 -11.96 30.87 -13.29
CA SER A 37 -11.89 29.83 -12.24
C SER A 37 -13.26 29.24 -11.82
N LEU A 38 -13.34 28.09 -11.14
CA LEU A 38 -12.28 27.27 -10.53
C LEU A 38 -12.64 25.76 -10.60
N LYS A 39 -11.66 24.87 -10.79
CA LYS A 39 -11.80 23.42 -10.55
C LYS A 39 -11.22 23.09 -9.17
N THR A 40 -11.99 22.49 -8.27
CA THR A 40 -11.53 22.16 -6.92
C THR A 40 -11.02 20.72 -6.81
N ASP A 41 -9.71 20.56 -6.62
CA ASP A 41 -9.10 19.27 -6.30
C ASP A 41 -9.44 18.84 -4.86
N ILE A 42 -9.94 17.60 -4.72
CA ILE A 42 -10.38 17.00 -3.45
C ILE A 42 -9.18 16.64 -2.52
N SER A 43 -8.03 17.30 -2.67
CA SER A 43 -6.75 16.94 -2.05
C SER A 43 -6.38 17.76 -0.81
N LYS A 44 -7.23 18.72 -0.40
CA LYS A 44 -7.07 19.51 0.84
C LYS A 44 -8.44 19.93 1.36
N LEU A 45 -8.96 19.24 2.38
CA LEU A 45 -10.22 19.59 3.03
C LEU A 45 -10.16 19.29 4.53
N ASP A 46 -10.23 20.36 5.32
CA ASP A 46 -9.80 20.40 6.72
C ASP A 46 -10.87 19.90 7.73
N SER A 47 -11.75 18.98 7.32
CA SER A 47 -12.82 18.44 8.18
C SER A 47 -13.48 17.19 7.59
N MET A 48 -13.93 16.27 8.46
CA MET A 48 -14.81 15.15 8.11
C MET A 48 -16.15 15.58 7.51
N HIS A 49 -16.60 16.82 7.77
CA HIS A 49 -17.82 17.37 7.17
C HIS A 49 -17.60 17.70 5.69
N LYS A 50 -16.43 18.29 5.35
CA LYS A 50 -16.01 18.58 3.98
C LYS A 50 -15.82 17.30 3.14
N GLU A 51 -15.42 16.17 3.76
CA GLU A 51 -15.46 14.86 3.09
C GLU A 51 -16.88 14.46 2.68
N ALA A 52 -17.88 14.68 3.54
CA ALA A 52 -19.27 14.33 3.27
C ALA A 52 -19.91 15.24 2.22
N GLU A 53 -19.64 16.55 2.29
CA GLU A 53 -20.07 17.55 1.31
C GLU A 53 -19.56 17.20 -0.10
N VAL A 54 -18.27 16.89 -0.24
CA VAL A 54 -17.71 16.49 -1.54
C VAL A 54 -18.32 15.18 -2.08
N ILE A 55 -18.62 14.21 -1.22
CA ILE A 55 -19.27 12.97 -1.66
C ILE A 55 -20.70 13.24 -2.13
N ALA A 56 -21.40 14.17 -1.49
CA ALA A 56 -22.71 14.64 -1.95
C ALA A 56 -22.59 15.34 -3.31
N ASP A 57 -21.68 16.30 -3.47
CA ASP A 57 -21.47 17.04 -4.73
C ASP A 57 -21.07 16.13 -5.90
N VAL A 58 -20.06 15.26 -5.71
CA VAL A 58 -19.53 14.34 -6.75
C VAL A 58 -20.59 13.35 -7.24
N LEU A 59 -21.53 12.95 -6.36
CA LEU A 59 -22.64 12.08 -6.72
C LEU A 59 -23.93 12.86 -7.05
N CYS A 60 -23.91 14.20 -6.96
CA CYS A 60 -25.05 15.11 -7.13
C CYS A 60 -26.26 14.80 -6.23
N LEU A 61 -26.01 14.62 -4.93
CA LEU A 61 -26.97 14.20 -3.91
C LEU A 61 -27.25 15.31 -2.88
N SER A 62 -28.49 15.37 -2.39
CA SER A 62 -28.92 16.40 -1.43
C SER A 62 -28.49 16.14 0.03
N ASP A 63 -28.39 14.87 0.44
CA ASP A 63 -28.49 14.47 1.84
C ASP A 63 -27.11 14.25 2.52
N VAL A 64 -26.31 15.33 2.60
CA VAL A 64 -24.96 15.35 3.20
C VAL A 64 -24.93 14.71 4.61
N ASP A 65 -25.97 14.93 5.40
CA ASP A 65 -26.10 14.49 6.79
C ASP A 65 -26.00 12.96 6.97
N ILE A 66 -26.59 12.19 6.06
CA ILE A 66 -26.60 10.71 6.14
C ILE A 66 -25.20 10.17 5.80
N ILE A 67 -24.56 10.79 4.81
CA ILE A 67 -23.19 10.53 4.38
C ILE A 67 -22.21 10.85 5.53
N TYR A 68 -22.35 12.02 6.15
CA TYR A 68 -21.54 12.46 7.30
C TYR A 68 -21.70 11.54 8.50
N LYS A 69 -22.94 11.17 8.88
CA LYS A 69 -23.20 10.23 9.99
C LYS A 69 -22.52 8.87 9.76
N ARG A 70 -22.50 8.37 8.51
CA ARG A 70 -21.79 7.13 8.16
C ARG A 70 -20.26 7.29 8.20
N ILE A 71 -19.72 8.41 7.70
CA ILE A 71 -18.29 8.74 7.78
C ILE A 71 -17.82 8.84 9.24
N CYS A 72 -18.65 9.39 10.13
CA CYS A 72 -18.41 9.44 11.58
C CYS A 72 -18.44 8.07 12.26
N GLN A 73 -19.33 7.15 11.85
CA GLN A 73 -19.28 5.74 12.32
C GLN A 73 -17.99 5.03 11.90
N LEU A 74 -17.39 5.44 10.78
CA LEU A 74 -16.15 4.88 10.23
C LEU A 74 -14.89 5.69 10.60
N LYS A 75 -14.96 6.60 11.59
CA LYS A 75 -13.91 7.59 11.90
C LYS A 75 -12.49 7.04 12.05
N THR A 76 -12.33 5.79 12.52
CA THR A 76 -11.04 5.11 12.72
C THR A 76 -10.46 4.43 11.47
N LYS A 77 -11.21 4.36 10.35
CA LYS A 77 -10.74 3.74 9.11
C LYS A 77 -10.23 4.80 8.12
N ALA A 78 -8.97 4.68 7.70
CA ALA A 78 -8.34 5.62 6.76
C ALA A 78 -9.05 5.73 5.38
N ASN A 79 -9.86 4.74 5.00
CA ASN A 79 -10.63 4.73 3.75
C ASN A 79 -12.14 5.01 3.99
N ARG A 80 -12.52 5.73 5.05
CA ARG A 80 -13.91 5.91 5.52
C ARG A 80 -14.87 6.44 4.45
N SER A 81 -14.55 7.58 3.86
CA SER A 81 -15.30 8.29 2.83
C SER A 81 -15.53 7.39 1.60
N ASP A 82 -14.59 6.49 1.37
CA ASP A 82 -14.57 5.58 0.24
C ASP A 82 -15.48 4.36 0.39
N ILE A 83 -15.60 3.87 1.62
CA ILE A 83 -16.59 2.85 1.98
C ILE A 83 -17.99 3.43 1.78
N VAL A 84 -18.23 4.68 2.21
CA VAL A 84 -19.55 5.33 2.07
C VAL A 84 -19.92 5.58 0.61
N MET A 85 -18.98 6.05 -0.22
CA MET A 85 -19.21 6.13 -1.68
C MET A 85 -19.54 4.77 -2.30
N ASN A 86 -18.86 3.69 -1.92
CA ASN A 86 -19.17 2.34 -2.41
C ASN A 86 -20.55 1.84 -1.94
N GLU A 87 -20.90 2.04 -0.67
CA GLU A 87 -22.22 1.66 -0.11
C GLU A 87 -23.36 2.36 -0.87
N ILE A 88 -23.18 3.65 -1.20
CA ILE A 88 -24.17 4.44 -1.95
C ILE A 88 -24.21 4.06 -3.44
N LEU A 89 -23.06 3.84 -4.09
CA LEU A 89 -22.99 3.46 -5.50
C LEU A 89 -23.49 2.02 -5.77
N ALA A 90 -23.31 1.09 -4.84
CA ALA A 90 -23.74 -0.30 -4.98
C ALA A 90 -25.22 -0.52 -4.65
N GLY A 91 -25.78 0.23 -3.69
CA GLY A 91 -27.16 0.05 -3.21
C GLY A 91 -28.15 1.14 -3.64
N GLY A 92 -27.67 2.35 -3.97
CA GLY A 92 -28.50 3.55 -4.09
C GLY A 92 -28.99 4.08 -2.73
N ILE A 93 -29.17 5.40 -2.64
CA ILE A 93 -29.45 6.15 -1.40
C ILE A 93 -30.58 5.56 -0.57
N ARG A 94 -31.64 5.03 -1.21
CA ARG A 94 -32.80 4.49 -0.50
C ARG A 94 -32.47 3.24 0.30
N SER A 95 -31.75 2.27 -0.26
CA SER A 95 -31.36 1.07 0.47
C SER A 95 -30.32 1.36 1.57
N PHE A 96 -29.43 2.32 1.31
CA PHE A 96 -28.49 2.86 2.30
C PHE A 96 -29.22 3.48 3.51
N SER A 97 -30.26 4.28 3.27
CA SER A 97 -31.13 4.83 4.32
C SER A 97 -31.95 3.74 5.04
N GLU A 98 -32.52 2.77 4.31
CA GLU A 98 -33.29 1.67 4.88
C GLU A 98 -32.44 0.77 5.80
N GLN A 99 -31.19 0.49 5.45
CA GLN A 99 -30.25 -0.26 6.30
C GLN A 99 -29.93 0.46 7.63
N VAL A 100 -29.79 1.79 7.61
CA VAL A 100 -29.54 2.60 8.82
C VAL A 100 -30.79 2.69 9.71
N ASN A 101 -31.99 2.71 9.12
CA ASN A 101 -33.25 2.84 9.87
C ASN A 101 -33.74 1.51 10.48
N SER A 102 -33.44 0.36 9.87
CA SER A 102 -33.91 -0.96 10.33
C SER A 102 -33.48 -1.32 11.76
N THR A 103 -32.36 -0.77 12.25
CA THR A 103 -31.82 -1.03 13.60
C THR A 103 -32.53 -0.31 14.73
N ASN A 104 -33.26 0.79 14.47
CA ASN A 104 -33.88 1.59 15.53
C ASN A 104 -35.26 1.10 15.96
N CYS A 105 -36.11 0.71 15.01
CA CYS A 105 -37.51 0.30 15.27
C CYS A 105 -37.61 -0.87 16.27
N LYS A 106 -36.62 -1.78 16.26
CA LYS A 106 -36.49 -2.93 17.19
C LYS A 106 -36.08 -2.58 18.64
N LYS A 107 -36.04 -1.30 19.03
CA LYS A 107 -35.84 -0.88 20.44
C LYS A 107 -37.11 -0.33 21.08
N GLU A 108 -37.94 0.38 20.31
CA GLU A 108 -39.15 1.04 20.79
C GLU A 108 -40.25 0.03 21.19
N GLU A 109 -40.37 -1.07 20.43
CA GLU A 109 -41.39 -2.10 20.64
C GLU A 109 -41.16 -2.87 21.95
N ASP A 110 -39.92 -3.31 22.23
CA ASP A 110 -39.56 -3.98 23.49
C ASP A 110 -39.70 -3.07 24.73
N MET A 111 -39.30 -1.79 24.63
CA MET A 111 -39.46 -0.83 25.73
C MET A 111 -40.91 -0.70 26.17
N LYS A 112 -41.85 -0.75 25.21
CA LYS A 112 -43.28 -0.73 25.51
C LYS A 112 -43.74 -2.00 26.22
N GLN A 113 -43.32 -3.17 25.74
CA GLN A 113 -43.66 -4.47 26.34
C GLN A 113 -43.18 -4.58 27.80
N VAL A 114 -41.99 -4.06 28.12
CA VAL A 114 -41.48 -4.01 29.51
C VAL A 114 -42.43 -3.21 30.41
N LYS A 115 -42.80 -1.99 30.01
CA LYS A 115 -43.64 -1.10 30.85
C LYS A 115 -45.03 -1.68 31.06
N ASP A 116 -45.66 -2.18 30.00
CA ASP A 116 -46.99 -2.81 30.08
C ASP A 116 -46.97 -4.03 31.02
N ALA A 117 -45.90 -4.84 31.01
CA ALA A 117 -45.72 -5.98 31.89
C ALA A 117 -45.41 -5.61 33.36
N VAL A 118 -44.61 -4.57 33.61
CA VAL A 118 -44.37 -4.06 34.98
C VAL A 118 -45.67 -3.50 35.58
N MET A 119 -46.39 -2.66 34.84
CA MET A 119 -47.67 -2.08 35.28
C MET A 119 -48.72 -3.15 35.60
N ALA A 120 -48.74 -4.25 34.84
CA ALA A 120 -49.62 -5.39 35.09
C ALA A 120 -49.24 -6.21 36.33
N LYS A 121 -47.94 -6.31 36.67
CA LYS A 121 -47.44 -7.01 37.88
C LYS A 121 -47.51 -6.14 39.15
N CYS A 122 -47.36 -4.82 39.06
CA CYS A 122 -47.45 -3.90 40.20
C CYS A 122 -47.93 -2.48 39.77
N SER A 123 -49.22 -2.19 39.96
CA SER A 123 -49.89 -0.93 39.55
C SER A 123 -49.26 0.36 40.06
N ASP A 124 -48.57 0.28 41.20
CA ASP A 124 -48.07 1.45 41.94
C ASP A 124 -46.62 1.78 41.58
N LEU A 125 -45.97 0.99 40.72
CA LEU A 125 -44.57 1.15 40.36
C LEU A 125 -44.43 1.91 39.03
N LYS A 126 -43.76 3.07 39.07
CA LYS A 126 -43.43 3.86 37.87
C LYS A 126 -41.96 3.68 37.53
N CYS A 127 -41.66 2.85 36.54
CA CYS A 127 -40.31 2.77 35.95
C CYS A 127 -40.08 3.91 34.96
N GLY A 128 -38.85 4.39 34.87
CA GLY A 128 -38.45 5.42 33.93
C GLY A 128 -38.30 4.89 32.51
N ASP A 129 -38.56 5.75 31.51
CA ASP A 129 -38.35 5.43 30.09
C ASP A 129 -36.87 5.07 29.84
N ASP A 130 -35.96 5.93 30.29
CA ASP A 130 -34.50 5.78 30.11
C ASP A 130 -33.94 4.59 30.89
N GLU A 131 -34.53 4.28 32.05
CA GLU A 131 -34.15 3.16 32.93
C GLU A 131 -34.46 1.81 32.25
N VAL A 132 -35.65 1.68 31.66
CA VAL A 132 -36.04 0.53 30.83
C VAL A 132 -35.15 0.42 29.59
N LEU A 133 -34.87 1.54 28.92
CA LEU A 133 -34.10 1.57 27.67
C LEU A 133 -32.63 1.18 27.92
N ALA A 134 -31.99 1.73 28.94
CA ALA A 134 -30.61 1.38 29.34
C ALA A 134 -30.48 -0.10 29.74
N LEU A 135 -31.48 -0.67 30.42
CA LEU A 135 -31.50 -2.09 30.75
C LEU A 135 -31.70 -2.98 29.51
N LEU A 136 -32.51 -2.57 28.52
CA LEU A 136 -32.66 -3.29 27.25
C LEU A 136 -31.39 -3.20 26.37
N GLU A 137 -30.66 -2.09 26.39
CA GLU A 137 -29.38 -1.96 25.69
C GLU A 137 -28.25 -2.77 26.33
N LYS A 138 -28.37 -3.10 27.62
CA LYS A 138 -27.45 -4.00 28.34
C LYS A 138 -27.60 -5.47 27.94
N TYR A 139 -28.78 -5.88 27.43
CA TYR A 139 -29.06 -7.24 26.96
C TYR A 139 -29.53 -7.28 25.48
N PRO A 140 -28.70 -6.80 24.53
CA PRO A 140 -29.15 -6.49 23.16
C PRO A 140 -29.29 -7.73 22.26
N GLN A 141 -28.83 -8.91 22.70
CA GLN A 141 -28.78 -10.15 21.90
C GLN A 141 -29.57 -11.31 22.54
N GLU A 142 -30.26 -11.09 23.66
CA GLU A 142 -31.02 -12.15 24.34
C GLU A 142 -32.49 -12.21 23.91
N ALA A 143 -32.99 -13.42 23.70
CA ALA A 143 -34.33 -13.66 23.14
C ALA A 143 -35.47 -13.27 24.10
N ASP A 144 -35.24 -13.34 25.41
CA ASP A 144 -36.21 -13.05 26.48
C ASP A 144 -35.93 -11.71 27.20
N ARG A 145 -35.14 -10.82 26.59
CA ARG A 145 -34.66 -9.55 27.20
C ARG A 145 -35.74 -8.71 27.88
N VAL A 146 -36.97 -8.67 27.33
CA VAL A 146 -38.12 -7.99 27.93
C VAL A 146 -38.43 -8.55 29.33
N ASN A 147 -38.53 -9.87 29.47
CA ASN A 147 -38.88 -10.52 30.73
C ASN A 147 -37.78 -10.33 31.79
N ILE A 148 -36.52 -10.40 31.37
CA ILE A 148 -35.35 -10.16 32.24
C ILE A 148 -35.38 -8.75 32.82
N VAL A 149 -35.64 -7.72 32.00
CA VAL A 149 -35.71 -6.33 32.45
C VAL A 149 -36.92 -6.09 33.37
N VAL A 150 -38.10 -6.66 33.05
CA VAL A 150 -39.30 -6.59 33.91
C VAL A 150 -39.02 -7.13 35.32
N ASP A 151 -38.40 -8.31 35.43
CA ASP A 151 -38.18 -8.95 36.72
C ASP A 151 -37.01 -8.34 37.51
N LEU A 152 -36.03 -7.72 36.84
CA LEU A 152 -35.02 -6.87 37.51
C LEU A 152 -35.68 -5.65 38.19
N LEU A 153 -36.49 -4.89 37.46
CA LEU A 153 -37.15 -3.67 37.97
C LEU A 153 -38.08 -3.96 39.16
N LEU A 154 -38.77 -5.10 39.14
CA LEU A 154 -39.64 -5.55 40.23
C LEU A 154 -38.87 -6.08 41.46
N LYS A 155 -37.64 -6.59 41.24
CA LYS A 155 -36.76 -7.15 42.27
C LYS A 155 -36.01 -6.05 43.04
N GLU A 156 -35.50 -5.02 42.34
CA GLU A 156 -34.86 -3.87 43.00
C GLU A 156 -35.85 -3.08 43.88
N ASN A 157 -37.12 -3.03 43.48
CA ASN A 157 -38.20 -2.42 44.27
C ASN A 157 -38.80 -3.36 45.35
N GLY A 158 -38.17 -4.51 45.62
CA GLY A 158 -38.39 -5.33 46.82
C GLY A 158 -39.77 -5.97 46.96
N LYS A 159 -40.56 -6.08 45.88
CA LYS A 159 -41.99 -6.44 45.94
C LYS A 159 -42.36 -7.87 45.46
N LEU A 160 -41.40 -8.72 45.13
CA LEU A 160 -41.67 -10.09 44.67
C LEU A 160 -40.84 -11.14 45.43
N THR A 161 -41.54 -12.08 46.07
CA THR A 161 -40.98 -13.35 46.52
C THR A 161 -40.82 -14.31 45.34
N SER A 162 -39.87 -15.24 45.45
CA SER A 162 -39.42 -16.08 44.34
C SER A 162 -40.51 -16.98 43.73
N HIS A 163 -40.70 -16.91 42.41
CA HIS A 163 -40.95 -18.09 41.57
C HIS A 163 -40.32 -17.92 40.18
N ARG A 164 -39.74 -19.00 39.66
CA ARG A 164 -39.00 -19.05 38.38
C ARG A 164 -39.92 -19.17 37.17
N THR A 165 -39.46 -18.67 36.03
CA THR A 165 -39.63 -19.34 34.71
C THR A 165 -38.24 -19.53 34.09
N ASN A 166 -37.97 -20.73 33.55
CA ASN A 166 -36.60 -21.20 33.35
C ASN A 166 -35.97 -20.72 32.03
N ALA A 167 -34.73 -20.22 32.11
CA ALA A 167 -33.72 -20.36 31.07
C ALA A 167 -32.46 -21.03 31.66
N THR A 168 -31.57 -21.50 30.78
CA THR A 168 -30.24 -22.09 31.03
C THR A 168 -30.08 -23.17 32.14
N ALA A 169 -29.66 -24.37 31.72
CA ALA A 169 -29.23 -25.44 32.64
C ALA A 169 -27.79 -25.26 33.18
N LYS A 170 -27.31 -24.01 33.27
CA LYS A 170 -26.00 -23.65 33.80
C LYS A 170 -26.15 -22.90 35.12
N GLU A 171 -27.06 -21.92 35.16
CA GLU A 171 -27.44 -21.20 36.38
C GLU A 171 -27.98 -22.15 37.46
N THR A 172 -28.69 -23.21 37.08
CA THR A 172 -29.28 -24.16 38.04
C THR A 172 -28.27 -24.84 38.97
N ARG A 173 -27.02 -25.08 38.53
CA ARG A 173 -25.97 -25.64 39.40
C ARG A 173 -25.50 -24.59 40.42
N GLU A 174 -25.30 -23.36 39.98
CA GLU A 174 -24.79 -22.27 40.81
C GLU A 174 -25.88 -21.81 41.80
N GLU A 175 -27.16 -21.77 41.41
CA GLU A 175 -28.29 -21.53 42.31
C GLU A 175 -28.45 -22.63 43.37
N GLU A 176 -28.35 -23.92 42.98
CA GLU A 176 -28.42 -25.03 43.94
C GLU A 176 -27.30 -24.95 44.99
N LEU A 177 -26.05 -24.77 44.54
CA LEU A 177 -24.88 -24.64 45.42
C LEU A 177 -24.99 -23.40 46.32
N PHE A 178 -25.52 -22.29 45.82
CA PHE A 178 -25.74 -21.08 46.60
C PHE A 178 -26.83 -21.25 47.66
N HIS A 179 -27.93 -21.93 47.33
CA HIS A 179 -29.01 -22.18 48.29
C HIS A 179 -28.62 -23.23 49.35
N ASP A 180 -27.87 -24.26 48.97
CA ASP A 180 -27.24 -25.20 49.89
C ASP A 180 -26.23 -24.47 50.81
N ALA A 181 -25.43 -23.55 50.27
CA ALA A 181 -24.48 -22.74 51.04
C ALA A 181 -25.19 -21.84 52.06
N GLN A 182 -26.27 -21.16 51.66
CA GLN A 182 -27.08 -20.36 52.58
C GLN A 182 -27.71 -21.21 53.69
N HIS A 183 -28.14 -22.44 53.41
CA HIS A 183 -28.66 -23.34 54.44
C HIS A 183 -27.57 -23.65 55.50
N ILE A 184 -26.36 -24.01 55.06
CA ILE A 184 -25.22 -24.27 55.96
C ILE A 184 -24.83 -23.01 56.75
N GLN A 185 -24.76 -21.86 56.09
CA GLN A 185 -24.47 -20.57 56.72
C GLN A 185 -25.50 -20.18 57.79
N SER A 186 -26.77 -20.59 57.62
CA SER A 186 -27.85 -20.28 58.57
C SER A 186 -27.84 -21.19 59.81
N GLU A 187 -27.51 -22.47 59.64
CA GLU A 187 -27.34 -23.42 60.76
C GLU A 187 -26.02 -23.23 61.50
N MET A 188 -24.96 -22.76 60.81
CA MET A 188 -23.64 -22.48 61.39
C MET A 188 -23.10 -21.11 60.93
N PRO A 189 -23.54 -20.01 61.57
CA PRO A 189 -23.12 -18.66 61.22
C PRO A 189 -21.64 -18.35 61.45
N SER A 190 -20.89 -19.22 62.14
CA SER A 190 -19.45 -19.10 62.41
C SER A 190 -18.56 -19.46 61.22
N ALA A 191 -19.02 -20.33 60.31
CA ALA A 191 -18.19 -20.89 59.25
C ALA A 191 -17.99 -19.92 58.06
N ASP A 192 -16.80 -19.92 57.45
CA ASP A 192 -16.47 -19.02 56.33
C ASP A 192 -17.27 -19.39 55.05
N PRO A 193 -18.02 -18.44 54.43
CA PRO A 193 -18.79 -18.69 53.21
C PRO A 193 -17.98 -19.29 52.06
N ASN A 194 -16.71 -18.93 51.94
CA ASN A 194 -15.83 -19.43 50.87
C ASN A 194 -15.44 -20.89 51.12
N ILE A 195 -15.28 -21.29 52.38
CA ILE A 195 -14.99 -22.70 52.74
C ILE A 195 -16.24 -23.55 52.53
N ILE A 196 -17.43 -23.05 52.93
CA ILE A 196 -18.73 -23.68 52.67
C ILE A 196 -18.92 -23.94 51.16
N SER A 197 -18.72 -22.92 50.33
CA SER A 197 -18.86 -23.02 48.86
C SER A 197 -17.87 -24.04 48.26
N ASN A 198 -16.59 -23.98 48.62
CA ASN A 198 -15.56 -24.92 48.14
C ASN A 198 -15.79 -26.37 48.58
N LEU A 199 -16.46 -26.60 49.71
CA LEU A 199 -16.82 -27.95 50.18
C LEU A 199 -18.09 -28.46 49.48
N LEU A 200 -19.10 -27.62 49.28
CA LEU A 200 -20.33 -28.01 48.57
C LEU A 200 -20.06 -28.37 47.10
N ASP A 201 -19.25 -27.58 46.38
CA ASP A 201 -18.90 -27.87 44.99
C ASP A 201 -18.06 -29.16 44.85
N LYS A 202 -17.28 -29.52 45.88
CA LYS A 202 -16.57 -30.81 45.98
C LYS A 202 -17.48 -32.02 46.21
N PHE A 203 -18.63 -31.84 46.85
CA PHE A 203 -19.59 -32.90 47.15
C PHE A 203 -20.87 -32.81 46.30
N TYR A 204 -20.89 -32.02 45.22
CA TYR A 204 -22.09 -31.67 44.46
C TYR A 204 -22.95 -32.89 44.03
N ASP A 205 -22.31 -33.98 43.59
CA ASP A 205 -23.00 -35.21 43.13
C ASP A 205 -23.55 -36.10 44.27
N HIS A 206 -23.27 -35.78 45.54
CA HIS A 206 -23.78 -36.54 46.68
C HIS A 206 -25.15 -36.02 47.13
N LYS A 207 -26.12 -36.93 47.28
CA LYS A 207 -27.50 -36.58 47.68
C LYS A 207 -27.60 -35.89 49.04
N ASP A 208 -26.73 -36.27 49.98
CA ASP A 208 -26.70 -35.72 51.34
C ASP A 208 -25.59 -34.66 51.52
N ARG A 209 -25.23 -33.95 50.44
CA ARG A 209 -24.11 -32.98 50.39
C ARG A 209 -24.14 -31.94 51.51
N VAL A 210 -25.31 -31.36 51.78
CA VAL A 210 -25.49 -30.38 52.88
C VAL A 210 -25.13 -30.99 54.24
N SER A 211 -25.62 -32.20 54.55
CA SER A 211 -25.35 -32.89 55.81
C SER A 211 -23.89 -33.30 55.97
N ASN A 212 -23.25 -33.74 54.88
CA ASN A 212 -21.82 -34.11 54.90
C ASN A 212 -20.92 -32.89 55.13
N VAL A 213 -21.16 -31.78 54.42
CA VAL A 213 -20.41 -30.53 54.61
C VAL A 213 -20.66 -29.93 56.00
N MET A 214 -21.89 -30.00 56.51
CA MET A 214 -22.23 -29.62 57.88
C MET A 214 -21.53 -30.48 58.95
N SER A 215 -21.31 -31.77 58.70
CA SER A 215 -20.50 -32.60 59.61
C SER A 215 -19.04 -32.15 59.61
N MET A 216 -18.43 -32.04 58.41
CA MET A 216 -17.02 -31.66 58.29
C MET A 216 -16.74 -30.25 58.83
N LEU A 217 -17.70 -29.32 58.75
CA LEU A 217 -17.56 -27.99 59.34
C LEU A 217 -17.67 -28.01 60.88
N LYS A 218 -18.46 -28.91 61.48
CA LYS A 218 -18.47 -29.13 62.95
C LYS A 218 -17.17 -29.75 63.48
N ASP A 219 -16.47 -30.50 62.62
CA ASP A 219 -15.12 -30.99 62.90
C ASP A 219 -14.04 -29.89 62.71
N LEU A 220 -14.31 -28.86 61.91
CA LEU A 220 -13.40 -27.73 61.64
C LEU A 220 -13.52 -26.58 62.66
N ASP A 221 -14.70 -26.31 63.21
CA ASP A 221 -14.94 -25.26 64.25
C ASP A 221 -14.23 -25.55 65.61
N GLN A 222 -13.32 -26.53 65.65
CA GLN A 222 -12.45 -26.87 66.79
C GLN A 222 -10.97 -26.48 66.58
N CYS A 223 -10.60 -25.75 65.52
CA CYS A 223 -9.23 -25.27 65.28
C CYS A 223 -9.16 -23.84 64.71
N ASP A 224 -8.06 -23.14 65.02
CA ASP A 224 -7.97 -21.67 65.03
C ASP A 224 -7.49 -20.98 63.72
N VAL A 225 -7.63 -19.65 63.66
CA VAL A 225 -7.67 -18.77 62.46
C VAL A 225 -6.31 -18.48 61.76
N GLY A 226 -6.27 -18.31 60.41
CA GLY A 226 -5.08 -17.72 59.75
C GLY A 226 -5.04 -17.39 58.22
N LYS A 227 -5.52 -16.18 57.82
CA LYS A 227 -5.04 -15.28 56.71
C LYS A 227 -5.07 -15.70 55.20
N LEU A 228 -5.62 -14.84 54.31
CA LEU A 228 -5.00 -14.23 53.08
C LEU A 228 -5.97 -13.26 52.31
N LYS A 229 -5.57 -12.66 51.15
CA LYS A 229 -6.30 -11.57 50.41
C LYS A 229 -6.24 -11.65 48.84
N PRO A 230 -7.28 -11.15 48.12
CA PRO A 230 -7.26 -10.54 46.75
C PRO A 230 -7.59 -9.01 46.79
N SER A 231 -7.07 -8.06 45.98
CA SER A 231 -7.00 -7.76 44.52
C SER A 231 -8.22 -6.97 43.95
N ASN A 232 -7.99 -5.99 43.04
CA ASN A 232 -8.91 -4.86 42.75
C ASN A 232 -8.94 -4.40 41.26
N SER A 233 -10.02 -3.75 40.78
CA SER A 233 -10.21 -3.25 39.39
C SER A 233 -11.24 -2.09 39.30
N GLN A 234 -11.18 -1.23 38.27
CA GLN A 234 -12.06 -0.03 38.12
C GLN A 234 -12.40 0.34 36.65
N SER A 235 -13.50 1.12 36.50
CA SER A 235 -13.78 2.24 35.55
C SER A 235 -14.85 2.04 34.47
N GLU A 236 -15.83 2.97 34.38
CA GLU A 236 -16.53 3.40 33.15
C GLU A 236 -17.37 4.70 33.37
N PHE A 237 -17.95 5.25 32.28
CA PHE A 237 -18.82 6.46 32.13
C PHE A 237 -18.22 7.89 32.16
N VAL A 238 -18.10 8.51 30.97
CA VAL A 238 -17.99 9.97 30.72
C VAL A 238 -18.58 10.32 29.32
N GLY A 239 -19.28 11.47 29.20
CA GLY A 239 -19.42 12.24 27.94
C GLY A 239 -20.80 12.29 27.27
N MET A 240 -21.53 13.42 27.37
CA MET A 240 -22.74 13.70 26.58
C MET A 240 -22.90 15.22 26.28
N PRO A 241 -22.85 15.66 25.00
CA PRO A 241 -22.65 17.08 24.66
C PRO A 241 -23.68 18.06 25.22
N LEU A 242 -24.98 17.80 25.07
CA LEU A 242 -26.02 18.77 25.48
C LEU A 242 -26.00 19.06 26.99
N TYR A 243 -25.62 18.06 27.81
CA TYR A 243 -25.50 18.22 29.25
C TYR A 243 -24.23 18.99 29.65
N ASP A 244 -23.16 18.87 28.85
CA ASP A 244 -21.93 19.62 29.05
C ASP A 244 -22.07 21.08 28.55
N ASP A 245 -22.72 21.31 27.41
CA ASP A 245 -23.15 22.64 26.92
C ASP A 245 -24.07 23.35 27.93
N PHE A 246 -25.04 22.61 28.50
CA PHE A 246 -25.94 23.13 29.53
C PHE A 246 -25.22 23.48 30.83
N LYS A 247 -24.22 22.69 31.28
CA LYS A 247 -23.36 23.07 32.41
C LYS A 247 -22.63 24.38 32.13
N ILE A 248 -22.12 24.57 30.91
CA ILE A 248 -21.43 25.80 30.52
C ILE A 248 -22.39 26.99 30.64
N VAL A 249 -23.51 27.02 29.90
CA VAL A 249 -24.42 28.18 29.94
C VAL A 249 -25.06 28.40 31.32
N SER A 250 -25.48 27.32 32.01
CA SER A 250 -26.02 27.42 33.38
C SER A 250 -24.99 27.82 34.43
N SER A 251 -23.68 27.79 34.14
CA SER A 251 -22.65 28.33 35.03
C SER A 251 -22.41 29.84 34.83
N LEU A 252 -22.75 30.36 33.65
CA LEU A 252 -22.55 31.75 33.26
C LEU A 252 -23.76 32.63 33.60
N PHE A 253 -24.98 32.08 33.49
CA PHE A 253 -26.24 32.75 33.82
C PHE A 253 -26.93 32.11 35.04
N PRO A 254 -26.30 32.09 36.23
CA PRO A 254 -26.80 31.35 37.39
C PRO A 254 -28.11 31.89 37.99
N ASN A 255 -28.55 33.07 37.56
CA ASN A 255 -29.77 33.74 38.02
C ASN A 255 -30.99 33.50 37.09
N GLN A 256 -30.81 33.00 35.87
CA GLN A 256 -31.91 32.73 34.93
C GLN A 256 -32.51 31.32 35.15
N ASP A 257 -33.73 31.07 34.69
CA ASP A 257 -34.30 29.72 34.77
C ASP A 257 -33.56 28.75 33.84
N LYS A 258 -33.19 27.60 34.41
CA LYS A 258 -32.46 26.54 33.74
C LYS A 258 -33.27 25.89 32.63
N ASN A 259 -34.60 25.92 32.74
CA ASN A 259 -35.49 25.42 31.70
C ASN A 259 -35.52 26.38 30.48
N GLU A 260 -35.43 27.70 30.69
CA GLU A 260 -35.23 28.64 29.58
C GLU A 260 -33.88 28.41 28.90
N ILE A 261 -32.79 28.32 29.67
CA ILE A 261 -31.44 28.04 29.12
C ILE A 261 -31.45 26.75 28.27
N TYR A 262 -32.08 25.68 28.76
CA TYR A 262 -32.19 24.42 28.01
C TYR A 262 -33.06 24.59 26.75
N ALA A 263 -34.18 25.31 26.83
CA ALA A 263 -35.07 25.57 25.71
C ALA A 263 -34.43 26.43 24.60
N TYR A 264 -33.61 27.43 24.95
CA TYR A 264 -32.84 28.18 23.94
C TYR A 264 -31.71 27.32 23.34
N LEU A 265 -30.99 26.51 24.14
CA LEU A 265 -30.01 25.54 23.63
C LEU A 265 -30.65 24.47 22.72
N GLU A 266 -31.91 24.11 22.95
CA GLU A 266 -32.69 23.18 22.12
C GLU A 266 -33.24 23.87 20.85
N ALA A 267 -33.74 25.10 20.95
CA ALA A 267 -34.19 25.90 19.80
C ALA A 267 -33.05 26.18 18.80
N HIS A 268 -31.85 26.42 19.31
CA HIS A 268 -30.64 26.62 18.51
C HIS A 268 -29.77 25.36 18.40
N TYR A 269 -30.29 24.16 18.71
CA TYR A 269 -29.52 22.91 18.77
C TYR A 269 -28.66 22.62 17.54
N TYR A 270 -29.17 22.98 16.36
CA TYR A 270 -28.54 22.78 15.05
C TYR A 270 -27.58 23.91 14.62
N ASN A 271 -27.48 25.02 15.37
CA ASN A 271 -26.49 26.06 15.08
C ASN A 271 -25.08 25.59 15.49
N PRO A 272 -24.06 25.68 14.62
CA PRO A 272 -22.69 25.26 14.96
C PRO A 272 -22.09 26.06 16.11
N ASN A 273 -22.54 27.31 16.30
CA ASN A 273 -22.16 28.19 17.40
C ASN A 273 -23.26 28.29 18.49
N ARG A 274 -24.07 27.24 18.72
CA ARG A 274 -25.28 27.34 19.59
C ARG A 274 -25.04 27.96 20.96
N ILE A 275 -23.94 27.64 21.64
CA ILE A 275 -23.59 28.22 22.95
C ILE A 275 -23.46 29.75 22.82
N GLN A 276 -22.73 30.24 21.82
CA GLN A 276 -22.53 31.67 21.60
C GLN A 276 -23.83 32.38 21.19
N VAL A 277 -24.63 31.78 20.29
CA VAL A 277 -25.90 32.37 19.84
C VAL A 277 -26.88 32.50 21.01
N VAL A 278 -27.00 31.46 21.83
CA VAL A 278 -27.87 31.49 23.02
C VAL A 278 -27.37 32.50 24.05
N ILE A 279 -26.05 32.58 24.29
CA ILE A 279 -25.48 33.60 25.19
C ILE A 279 -25.76 35.01 24.65
N ASP A 280 -25.58 35.28 23.36
CA ASP A 280 -25.81 36.60 22.77
C ASP A 280 -27.30 37.01 22.76
N GLU A 281 -28.24 36.07 22.61
CA GLU A 281 -29.68 36.33 22.75
C GLU A 281 -30.09 36.56 24.22
N LEU A 282 -29.58 35.75 25.16
CA LEU A 282 -29.86 35.91 26.59
C LEU A 282 -29.30 37.22 27.15
N VAL A 283 -28.09 37.63 26.74
CA VAL A 283 -27.51 38.94 27.10
C VAL A 283 -28.35 40.10 26.52
N GLN A 284 -28.86 39.97 25.29
CA GLN A 284 -29.76 40.97 24.71
C GLN A 284 -31.10 41.07 25.46
N LEU A 285 -31.61 39.96 26.03
CA LEU A 285 -32.81 39.95 26.87
C LEU A 285 -32.56 40.61 28.24
N GLU A 286 -31.41 40.38 28.88
CA GLU A 286 -31.03 41.08 30.12
C GLU A 286 -30.97 42.60 29.92
N TYR A 287 -30.28 43.07 28.87
CA TYR A 287 -30.27 44.49 28.47
C TYR A 287 -31.65 45.02 28.05
N GLY A 288 -32.56 44.15 27.60
CA GLY A 288 -33.92 44.52 27.19
C GLY A 288 -34.89 44.76 28.35
N ILE A 289 -34.65 44.17 29.53
CA ILE A 289 -35.57 44.25 30.68
C ILE A 289 -35.02 45.13 31.81
N GLN A 290 -33.69 45.24 31.97
CA GLN A 290 -33.09 46.08 33.01
C GLN A 290 -32.68 47.48 32.54
N ASN A 291 -33.68 48.24 32.09
CA ASN A 291 -33.77 49.67 32.45
C ASN A 291 -34.44 49.80 33.84
N ARG A 292 -33.89 49.02 34.80
CA ARG A 292 -34.18 48.94 36.24
C ARG A 292 -33.20 47.93 36.86
N ASP A 293 -32.33 48.45 37.71
CA ASP A 293 -31.33 47.77 38.53
C ASP A 293 -30.11 47.22 37.77
N GLU A 294 -29.04 48.02 37.78
CA GLU A 294 -27.74 47.75 37.16
C GLU A 294 -26.92 46.68 37.93
N SER A 295 -26.01 46.00 37.22
CA SER A 295 -24.68 45.53 37.66
C SER A 295 -24.43 44.00 37.77
N MET A 296 -23.41 43.56 37.02
CA MET A 296 -22.65 42.29 37.08
C MET A 296 -23.36 41.04 36.47
N LYS A 297 -22.72 40.21 35.63
CA LYS A 297 -21.28 40.10 35.28
C LYS A 297 -21.02 39.36 33.94
N SER A 298 -19.78 39.42 33.44
CA SER A 298 -19.29 38.87 32.16
C SER A 298 -18.24 37.75 32.34
N GLU A 299 -17.69 37.26 31.20
CA GLU A 299 -16.44 36.47 31.00
C GLU A 299 -16.59 34.94 30.80
N SER A 300 -16.23 34.45 29.59
CA SER A 300 -15.77 33.07 29.28
C SER A 300 -15.68 32.75 27.77
N ASN A 301 -16.65 33.22 26.97
CA ASN A 301 -16.98 32.55 25.69
C ASN A 301 -16.27 33.15 24.45
N GLN A 302 -15.34 34.09 24.63
CA GLN A 302 -14.62 34.74 23.52
C GLN A 302 -13.29 34.06 23.15
N ASP A 303 -12.77 33.17 24.00
CA ASP A 303 -11.35 32.76 23.95
C ASP A 303 -11.06 31.51 23.08
N GLN A 304 -12.06 30.67 22.76
CA GLN A 304 -11.82 29.47 21.95
C GLN A 304 -11.63 29.77 20.45
N SER A 305 -12.33 30.79 19.93
CA SER A 305 -12.22 31.19 18.51
C SER A 305 -10.93 31.97 18.23
N SER A 306 -10.43 32.73 19.21
CA SER A 306 -9.13 33.40 19.11
C SER A 306 -7.98 32.39 19.12
N TYR A 307 -8.01 31.35 19.97
CA TYR A 307 -6.97 30.32 20.06
C TYR A 307 -6.71 29.60 18.73
N ILE A 308 -7.74 29.03 18.10
CA ILE A 308 -7.61 28.31 16.81
C ILE A 308 -7.13 29.27 15.70
N CYS A 309 -7.62 30.51 15.72
CA CYS A 309 -7.18 31.58 14.82
C CYS A 309 -5.75 32.06 15.13
N SER A 310 -5.20 31.78 16.31
CA SER A 310 -3.80 32.04 16.68
C SER A 310 -2.90 30.93 16.15
N LEU A 311 -3.21 29.66 16.48
CA LEU A 311 -2.51 28.46 15.99
C LEU A 311 -2.36 28.45 14.46
N GLN A 312 -3.42 28.77 13.71
CA GLN A 312 -3.36 28.80 12.24
C GLN A 312 -2.36 29.84 11.71
N LYS A 313 -2.25 31.02 12.34
CA LYS A 313 -1.28 32.06 11.95
C LYS A 313 0.15 31.62 12.25
N ASP A 314 0.35 30.84 13.31
CA ASP A 314 1.64 30.29 13.69
C ASP A 314 2.09 29.18 12.73
N VAL A 315 1.18 28.28 12.33
CA VAL A 315 1.43 27.31 11.23
C VAL A 315 1.77 28.02 9.92
N ASP A 316 0.99 29.03 9.52
CA ASP A 316 1.26 29.83 8.32
C ASP A 316 2.51 30.73 8.43
N THR A 317 3.08 30.87 9.63
CA THR A 317 4.36 31.56 9.84
C THR A 317 5.52 30.59 9.76
N LEU A 318 5.43 29.42 10.42
CA LEU A 318 6.43 28.35 10.30
C LEU A 318 6.54 27.83 8.87
N ARG A 319 5.43 27.71 8.14
CA ARG A 319 5.39 27.28 6.74
C ARG A 319 6.08 28.23 5.76
N LYS A 320 6.34 29.49 6.15
CA LYS A 320 7.18 30.44 5.37
C LYS A 320 8.67 30.23 5.61
N ILE A 321 9.04 29.61 6.73
CA ILE A 321 10.42 29.27 7.11
C ILE A 321 10.79 27.86 6.63
N PHE A 322 9.85 26.92 6.75
CA PHE A 322 9.96 25.51 6.36
C PHE A 322 8.84 25.13 5.37
N PRO A 323 8.91 25.54 4.09
CA PRO A 323 7.90 25.18 3.09
C PRO A 323 7.84 23.66 2.80
N ASP A 324 8.89 22.92 3.18
CA ASP A 324 9.05 21.49 2.96
C ASP A 324 8.36 20.62 4.04
N CYS A 325 8.01 21.21 5.18
CA CYS A 325 7.47 20.51 6.35
C CYS A 325 5.95 20.25 6.24
N ASP A 326 5.49 19.15 6.81
CA ASP A 326 4.07 18.78 6.87
C ASP A 326 3.26 19.75 7.76
N PRO A 327 2.25 20.48 7.22
CA PRO A 327 1.43 21.42 7.99
C PRO A 327 0.66 20.78 9.14
N ASP A 328 0.27 19.51 9.02
CA ASP A 328 -0.55 18.84 10.03
C ASP A 328 0.31 18.50 11.25
N PHE A 329 1.58 18.14 11.02
CA PHE A 329 2.59 17.99 12.07
C PHE A 329 2.90 19.32 12.76
N LEU A 330 3.05 20.42 11.99
CA LEU A 330 3.22 21.76 12.56
C LEU A 330 2.03 22.18 13.43
N PHE A 331 0.80 21.85 13.02
CA PHE A 331 -0.41 22.13 13.80
C PHE A 331 -0.43 21.35 15.12
N CYS A 332 -0.30 20.02 15.07
CA CYS A 332 -0.35 19.18 16.28
C CYS A 332 0.79 19.49 17.26
N GLU A 333 2.00 19.79 16.77
CA GLU A 333 3.13 20.12 17.64
C GLU A 333 2.91 21.50 18.32
N LEU A 334 2.38 22.51 17.60
CA LEU A 334 2.00 23.80 18.19
C LEU A 334 0.84 23.68 19.20
N GLU A 335 -0.20 22.90 18.86
CA GLU A 335 -1.33 22.59 19.75
C GLU A 335 -0.85 21.93 21.05
N SER A 336 0.17 21.06 20.97
CA SER A 336 0.77 20.42 22.15
C SER A 336 1.56 21.37 23.07
N MET A 337 1.97 22.54 22.58
CA MET A 337 2.70 23.54 23.38
C MET A 337 1.78 24.51 24.16
N GLY A 338 0.50 24.58 23.81
CA GLY A 338 -0.48 25.45 24.46
C GLY A 338 -0.37 26.94 24.08
N ASP A 339 -1.12 27.78 24.79
CA ASP A 339 -1.27 29.23 24.49
C ASP A 339 -0.43 30.15 25.40
N ASP A 340 0.12 29.65 26.51
CA ASP A 340 0.94 30.43 27.47
C ASP A 340 2.39 30.71 27.00
N ASP A 341 2.80 30.20 25.84
CA ASP A 341 4.17 30.34 25.32
C ASP A 341 4.22 31.26 24.08
N ASP A 342 4.32 32.57 24.33
CA ASP A 342 4.50 33.65 23.34
C ASP A 342 5.59 33.35 22.29
N MET A 343 6.54 32.45 22.58
CA MET A 343 7.66 32.10 21.73
C MET A 343 7.52 30.71 21.07
N ARG A 344 6.36 30.05 21.13
CA ARG A 344 6.14 28.70 20.58
C ARG A 344 6.61 28.52 19.12
N THR A 345 6.40 29.52 18.26
CA THR A 345 6.92 29.52 16.88
C THR A 345 8.44 29.57 16.82
N THR A 346 9.07 30.50 17.54
CA THR A 346 10.54 30.62 17.64
C THR A 346 11.18 29.35 18.22
N LYS A 347 10.53 28.75 19.21
CA LYS A 347 10.92 27.53 19.93
C LYS A 347 10.85 26.31 19.02
N LEU A 348 9.71 26.08 18.37
CA LEU A 348 9.53 24.99 17.40
C LEU A 348 10.44 25.16 16.18
N ALA A 349 10.58 26.37 15.62
CA ALA A 349 11.55 26.62 14.54
C ALA A 349 12.99 26.29 14.96
N SER A 350 13.39 26.66 16.17
CA SER A 350 14.70 26.31 16.72
C SER A 350 14.87 24.80 16.93
N GLN A 351 13.82 24.08 17.32
CA GLN A 351 13.85 22.62 17.42
C GLN A 351 14.00 21.97 16.03
N LEU A 352 13.23 22.41 15.02
CA LEU A 352 13.28 21.91 13.65
C LEU A 352 14.65 22.13 12.99
N PHE A 353 15.27 23.31 13.17
CA PHE A 353 16.64 23.58 12.69
C PHE A 353 17.70 22.67 13.32
N ASN A 354 17.53 22.31 14.60
CA ASN A 354 18.49 21.49 15.35
C ASN A 354 18.29 19.97 15.14
N SER A 355 17.05 19.50 14.93
CA SER A 355 16.74 18.08 14.81
C SER A 355 16.82 17.55 13.38
N GLN A 356 16.47 18.38 12.38
CA GLN A 356 16.40 18.06 10.94
C GLN A 356 15.58 16.79 10.59
N ASN A 357 14.75 16.32 11.51
CA ASN A 357 14.01 15.07 11.41
C ASN A 357 12.52 15.34 11.66
N TYR A 358 11.84 15.84 10.63
CA TYR A 358 10.42 16.17 10.62
C TYR A 358 9.74 15.61 9.36
N PRO A 359 8.43 15.32 9.39
CA PRO A 359 7.71 14.80 8.22
C PRO A 359 7.74 15.81 7.05
N LEU A 360 8.09 15.32 5.85
CA LEU A 360 8.10 16.12 4.63
C LEU A 360 6.71 16.15 4.00
N LEU A 361 6.24 17.35 3.63
CA LEU A 361 5.00 17.58 2.88
C LEU A 361 4.96 16.77 1.58
N LYS A 362 6.12 16.59 0.93
CA LYS A 362 6.29 15.74 -0.26
C LYS A 362 5.85 14.29 -0.02
N ASP A 363 6.13 13.73 1.14
CA ASP A 363 5.78 12.35 1.47
C ASP A 363 4.35 12.24 2.03
N ARG A 364 3.79 13.32 2.60
CA ARG A 364 2.35 13.43 2.86
C ARG A 364 1.55 13.40 1.56
N LEU A 365 1.88 14.27 0.60
CA LEU A 365 1.21 14.34 -0.71
C LEU A 365 1.27 13.00 -1.46
N LYS A 366 2.41 12.30 -1.44
CA LYS A 366 2.51 10.93 -1.99
C LYS A 366 1.55 9.95 -1.31
N ARG A 367 1.40 9.98 0.02
CA ARG A 367 0.46 9.11 0.74
C ARG A 367 -0.99 9.46 0.42
N GLU A 368 -1.31 10.75 0.30
CA GLU A 368 -2.64 11.23 -0.11
C GLU A 368 -2.97 10.79 -1.54
N GLU A 369 -2.05 10.97 -2.49
CA GLU A 369 -2.18 10.48 -3.86
C GLU A 369 -2.28 8.95 -3.92
N ALA A 370 -1.46 8.22 -3.17
CA ALA A 370 -1.54 6.77 -3.08
C ALA A 370 -2.92 6.36 -2.58
N MET A 371 -3.40 6.90 -1.46
CA MET A 371 -4.75 6.64 -0.95
C MET A 371 -5.80 6.95 -2.03
N LYS A 372 -5.73 8.09 -2.73
CA LYS A 372 -6.64 8.45 -3.84
C LYS A 372 -6.63 7.50 -5.04
N ARG A 373 -5.51 6.84 -5.31
CA ARG A 373 -5.41 5.78 -6.35
C ARG A 373 -5.99 4.48 -5.83
N LEU A 374 -5.64 4.08 -4.60
CA LEU A 374 -6.11 2.89 -3.91
C LEU A 374 -7.64 2.87 -3.72
N THR A 375 -8.23 4.03 -3.41
CA THR A 375 -9.68 4.23 -3.30
C THR A 375 -10.38 4.09 -4.65
N LYS A 376 -9.95 4.86 -5.65
CA LYS A 376 -10.48 4.79 -7.02
C LYS A 376 -10.38 3.37 -7.59
N LEU A 377 -9.33 2.62 -7.27
CA LEU A 377 -9.20 1.21 -7.64
C LEU A 377 -10.27 0.34 -6.95
N LYS A 378 -10.46 0.48 -5.63
CA LYS A 378 -11.51 -0.24 -4.87
C LYS A 378 -12.94 0.06 -5.37
N GLN A 379 -13.20 1.29 -5.78
CA GLN A 379 -14.47 1.74 -6.36
C GLN A 379 -14.67 1.35 -7.83
N SER A 380 -13.59 1.05 -8.57
CA SER A 380 -13.70 0.72 -9.99
C SER A 380 -14.35 -0.65 -10.21
N ASN A 381 -15.64 -0.63 -10.52
CA ASN A 381 -16.32 -1.74 -11.18
C ASN A 381 -15.57 -2.10 -12.48
N LEU A 382 -15.53 -3.39 -12.82
CA LEU A 382 -14.82 -3.84 -14.01
C LEU A 382 -15.60 -3.51 -15.29
N ASP A 383 -15.23 -2.41 -15.96
CA ASP A 383 -15.48 -2.29 -17.40
C ASP A 383 -14.60 -3.30 -18.14
N MET A 384 -15.23 -4.06 -19.03
CA MET A 384 -14.57 -5.09 -19.82
C MET A 384 -13.68 -4.47 -20.89
N ASP A 385 -14.11 -3.37 -21.50
CA ASP A 385 -13.43 -2.79 -22.65
C ASP A 385 -12.26 -1.89 -22.24
N GLU A 386 -12.37 -1.11 -21.14
CA GLU A 386 -11.22 -0.46 -20.51
C GLU A 386 -10.20 -1.50 -20.02
N PHE A 387 -10.63 -2.59 -19.38
CA PHE A 387 -9.72 -3.63 -18.90
C PHE A 387 -8.94 -4.31 -20.03
N LEU A 388 -9.60 -4.66 -21.14
CA LEU A 388 -8.93 -5.27 -22.29
C LEU A 388 -8.06 -4.29 -23.09
N LYS A 389 -8.33 -2.99 -23.07
CA LYS A 389 -7.40 -1.96 -23.59
C LYS A 389 -6.11 -1.89 -22.76
N MET A 390 -6.19 -2.07 -21.44
CA MET A 390 -5.02 -2.15 -20.56
C MET A 390 -4.29 -3.49 -20.68
N PHE A 391 -5.02 -4.60 -20.82
CA PHE A 391 -4.50 -5.97 -20.87
C PHE A 391 -5.06 -6.75 -22.07
N PRO A 392 -4.52 -6.57 -23.30
CA PRO A 392 -5.03 -7.23 -24.51
C PRO A 392 -4.96 -8.76 -24.49
N ASN A 393 -4.04 -9.32 -23.71
CA ASN A 393 -3.98 -10.74 -23.38
C ASN A 393 -3.81 -10.90 -21.86
N PRO A 394 -4.91 -10.98 -21.09
CA PRO A 394 -4.83 -11.04 -19.64
C PRO A 394 -4.28 -12.40 -19.17
N GLU A 395 -4.65 -13.51 -19.81
CA GLU A 395 -4.09 -14.84 -19.47
C GLU A 395 -2.56 -14.85 -19.59
N GLY A 396 -2.03 -14.42 -20.74
CA GLY A 396 -0.59 -14.34 -21.01
C GLY A 396 0.14 -13.28 -20.18
N THR A 397 -0.58 -12.40 -19.48
CA THR A 397 0.00 -11.39 -18.58
C THR A 397 0.04 -11.86 -17.13
N PHE A 398 -1.05 -12.43 -16.62
CA PHE A 398 -1.19 -12.78 -15.20
C PHE A 398 -0.76 -14.21 -14.85
N TYR A 399 -0.81 -15.16 -15.80
CA TYR A 399 -0.27 -16.52 -15.60
C TYR A 399 1.24 -16.65 -15.93
N ASN A 400 1.95 -15.55 -16.19
CA ASN A 400 3.33 -15.57 -16.67
C ASN A 400 4.37 -15.55 -15.53
N GLU A 401 4.86 -16.73 -15.17
CA GLU A 401 5.84 -16.97 -14.08
C GLU A 401 7.25 -16.39 -14.33
N ASN A 402 7.52 -15.81 -15.50
CA ASN A 402 8.86 -15.30 -15.85
C ASN A 402 9.11 -13.85 -15.37
N LYS A 403 8.09 -13.14 -14.88
CA LYS A 403 8.15 -11.71 -14.55
C LYS A 403 8.50 -11.51 -13.06
N LYS A 404 9.71 -11.04 -12.75
CA LYS A 404 10.14 -10.76 -11.36
C LYS A 404 9.09 -9.94 -10.57
N ALA A 405 8.50 -10.55 -9.55
CA ALA A 405 7.52 -9.92 -8.68
C ALA A 405 8.15 -8.85 -7.77
N SER A 406 7.46 -7.71 -7.63
CA SER A 406 7.78 -6.65 -6.65
C SER A 406 7.54 -7.15 -5.21
N ASP A 407 8.32 -6.68 -4.25
CA ASP A 407 8.12 -7.08 -2.84
C ASP A 407 6.78 -6.59 -2.27
N ASN A 408 6.20 -5.50 -2.81
CA ASN A 408 4.85 -5.10 -2.43
C ASN A 408 3.77 -6.01 -3.03
N TYR A 409 3.92 -6.41 -4.30
CA TYR A 409 3.08 -7.43 -4.94
C TYR A 409 3.11 -8.73 -4.11
N LYS A 410 4.30 -9.21 -3.70
CA LYS A 410 4.44 -10.46 -2.92
C LYS A 410 3.63 -10.44 -1.64
N ARG A 411 3.69 -9.36 -0.86
CA ARG A 411 2.93 -9.21 0.40
C ARG A 411 1.42 -9.25 0.17
N ASN A 412 0.94 -8.50 -0.83
CA ASN A 412 -0.48 -8.44 -1.15
C ASN A 412 -1.02 -9.79 -1.68
N ALA A 413 -0.25 -10.45 -2.56
CA ALA A 413 -0.56 -11.76 -3.08
C ALA A 413 -0.53 -12.87 -2.00
N GLU A 414 0.47 -12.87 -1.11
CA GLU A 414 0.52 -13.80 0.02
C GLU A 414 -0.69 -13.60 0.95
N HIS A 415 -1.01 -12.34 1.30
CA HIS A 415 -2.17 -12.02 2.14
C HIS A 415 -3.49 -12.55 1.52
N GLN A 416 -3.71 -12.30 0.23
CA GLN A 416 -4.90 -12.79 -0.46
C GLN A 416 -4.92 -14.34 -0.55
N LEU A 417 -3.79 -15.02 -0.76
CA LEU A 417 -3.73 -16.49 -0.76
C LEU A 417 -4.02 -17.09 0.63
N LEU A 418 -3.65 -16.40 1.71
CA LEU A 418 -3.99 -16.81 3.07
C LEU A 418 -5.50 -16.68 3.32
N ASN A 419 -6.12 -15.62 2.79
CA ASN A 419 -7.56 -15.33 2.94
C ASN A 419 -8.45 -16.17 2.01
N ASP A 420 -8.00 -16.49 0.79
CA ASP A 420 -8.70 -17.38 -0.16
C ASP A 420 -8.69 -18.85 0.32
N PHE A 421 -7.64 -19.26 1.06
CA PHE A 421 -7.45 -20.65 1.51
C PHE A 421 -7.30 -20.76 3.05
N PRO A 422 -8.28 -20.32 3.87
CA PRO A 422 -8.12 -20.21 5.32
C PRO A 422 -7.83 -21.54 6.02
N MET A 423 -8.28 -22.67 5.45
CA MET A 423 -8.10 -24.02 5.98
C MET A 423 -6.76 -24.68 5.60
N ILE A 424 -6.00 -24.15 4.63
CA ILE A 424 -4.71 -24.71 4.19
C ILE A 424 -3.59 -24.08 5.02
N ARG A 425 -2.56 -24.86 5.39
CA ARG A 425 -1.42 -24.34 6.15
C ARG A 425 -0.65 -23.25 5.40
N SER A 426 -0.31 -22.17 6.09
CA SER A 426 0.59 -21.11 5.61
C SER A 426 1.90 -21.67 5.05
N SER A 427 2.54 -22.61 5.76
CA SER A 427 3.80 -23.25 5.32
C SER A 427 3.65 -24.25 4.16
N TYR A 428 2.43 -24.49 3.66
CA TYR A 428 2.19 -25.14 2.36
C TYR A 428 1.91 -24.09 1.27
N ILE A 429 1.08 -23.09 1.56
CA ILE A 429 0.80 -21.94 0.68
C ILE A 429 2.10 -21.24 0.28
N GLN A 430 2.94 -20.89 1.25
CA GLN A 430 4.25 -20.24 1.06
C GLN A 430 5.17 -21.04 0.14
N LYS A 431 5.27 -22.37 0.33
CA LYS A 431 6.09 -23.24 -0.54
C LYS A 431 5.57 -23.33 -1.96
N LYS A 432 4.25 -23.29 -2.15
CA LYS A 432 3.64 -23.25 -3.48
C LYS A 432 3.87 -21.90 -4.15
N PHE A 433 3.71 -20.82 -3.40
CA PHE A 433 3.99 -19.46 -3.84
C PHE A 433 5.46 -19.29 -4.26
N GLU A 434 6.42 -19.78 -3.47
CA GLU A 434 7.84 -19.88 -3.83
C GLU A 434 8.07 -20.70 -5.11
N SER A 435 7.40 -21.85 -5.27
CA SER A 435 7.58 -22.71 -6.45
C SER A 435 7.05 -22.10 -7.75
N HIS A 436 6.07 -21.20 -7.68
CA HIS A 436 5.52 -20.43 -8.80
C HIS A 436 6.08 -18.99 -8.86
N GLY A 437 7.34 -18.78 -8.44
CA GLY A 437 8.04 -17.49 -8.60
C GLY A 437 7.46 -16.31 -7.80
N TYR A 438 6.65 -16.60 -6.78
CA TYR A 438 5.80 -15.65 -6.04
C TYR A 438 4.67 -15.01 -6.87
N HIS A 439 4.08 -15.72 -7.84
CA HIS A 439 2.91 -15.27 -8.60
C HIS A 439 1.57 -15.75 -8.03
N TYR A 440 0.55 -14.88 -8.03
CA TYR A 440 -0.74 -15.15 -7.40
C TYR A 440 -1.60 -16.17 -8.18
N LEU A 441 -2.00 -15.88 -9.42
CA LEU A 441 -2.91 -16.75 -10.18
C LEU A 441 -2.39 -18.18 -10.40
N PRO A 442 -1.10 -18.43 -10.78
CA PRO A 442 -0.58 -19.80 -10.90
C PRO A 442 -0.66 -20.56 -9.58
N THR A 443 -0.26 -19.92 -8.48
CA THR A 443 -0.33 -20.50 -7.12
C THR A 443 -1.77 -20.81 -6.72
N LYS A 444 -2.70 -19.87 -6.92
CA LYS A 444 -4.13 -20.09 -6.67
C LYS A 444 -4.66 -21.29 -7.46
N LYS A 445 -4.36 -21.37 -8.76
CA LYS A 445 -4.80 -22.45 -9.65
C LYS A 445 -4.23 -23.83 -9.28
N ASP A 446 -3.09 -23.89 -8.59
CA ASP A 446 -2.54 -25.14 -8.05
C ASP A 446 -3.04 -25.47 -6.63
N LEU A 447 -3.30 -24.45 -5.81
CA LEU A 447 -3.96 -24.60 -4.51
C LEU A 447 -5.43 -25.04 -4.66
N ASP A 448 -6.16 -24.54 -5.65
CA ASP A 448 -7.52 -24.98 -5.98
C ASP A 448 -7.55 -26.44 -6.45
N LYS A 449 -6.61 -26.87 -7.31
CA LYS A 449 -6.44 -28.29 -7.66
C LYS A 449 -6.12 -29.13 -6.44
N SER A 450 -5.18 -28.69 -5.60
CA SER A 450 -4.80 -29.37 -4.35
C SER A 450 -6.01 -29.53 -3.43
N ALA A 451 -6.77 -28.46 -3.23
CA ALA A 451 -7.98 -28.45 -2.40
C ALA A 451 -9.09 -29.35 -2.98
N ALA A 452 -9.29 -29.35 -4.31
CA ALA A 452 -10.27 -30.20 -4.97
C ALA A 452 -9.99 -31.70 -4.77
N VAL A 453 -8.71 -32.13 -4.76
CA VAL A 453 -8.35 -33.52 -4.44
C VAL A 453 -8.83 -33.91 -3.04
N TYR A 454 -8.56 -33.07 -2.02
CA TYR A 454 -9.01 -33.33 -0.64
C TYR A 454 -10.53 -33.21 -0.43
N ARG A 455 -11.27 -32.50 -1.30
CA ARG A 455 -12.75 -32.51 -1.30
C ARG A 455 -13.33 -33.80 -1.89
N ASN A 456 -12.66 -34.37 -2.88
CA ASN A 456 -13.24 -35.40 -3.76
C ASN A 456 -12.86 -36.85 -3.37
N ASP A 457 -11.72 -37.07 -2.71
CA ASP A 457 -11.30 -38.40 -2.24
C ASP A 457 -10.83 -38.39 -0.76
N PRO A 458 -11.71 -38.74 0.19
CA PRO A 458 -11.36 -38.86 1.61
C PRO A 458 -10.41 -40.03 1.94
N VAL A 459 -10.26 -41.01 1.04
CA VAL A 459 -9.59 -42.29 1.34
C VAL A 459 -8.07 -42.18 1.21
N LEU A 460 -7.58 -41.38 0.26
CA LEU A 460 -6.14 -41.13 0.07
C LEU A 460 -5.49 -40.31 1.19
N ALA A 461 -6.27 -39.59 2.00
CA ALA A 461 -5.76 -38.50 2.85
C ALA A 461 -5.48 -38.89 4.32
N VAL A 462 -5.69 -40.17 4.70
CA VAL A 462 -5.61 -40.68 6.09
C VAL A 462 -4.21 -40.50 6.73
N GLY A 463 -3.14 -40.38 5.94
CA GLY A 463 -1.78 -40.10 6.44
C GLY A 463 -1.42 -38.61 6.58
N ASP A 464 -1.83 -37.78 5.61
CA ASP A 464 -1.28 -36.42 5.44
C ASP A 464 -2.27 -35.27 5.69
N HIS A 465 -3.55 -35.53 5.98
CA HIS A 465 -4.52 -34.49 6.38
C HIS A 465 -3.97 -33.54 7.46
N LYS A 466 -3.33 -34.08 8.51
CA LYS A 466 -2.71 -33.31 9.61
C LYS A 466 -1.43 -32.56 9.22
N ARG A 467 -0.95 -32.67 7.98
CA ARG A 467 0.16 -31.89 7.40
C ARG A 467 -0.29 -30.85 6.37
N PHE A 468 -1.51 -30.95 5.86
CA PHE A 468 -2.06 -30.04 4.85
C PHE A 468 -3.06 -29.02 5.44
N LEU A 469 -3.98 -29.48 6.30
CA LEU A 469 -5.04 -28.66 6.88
C LEU A 469 -4.71 -28.09 8.27
N VAL A 470 -5.42 -27.02 8.62
CA VAL A 470 -5.55 -26.43 9.96
C VAL A 470 -7.01 -26.09 10.22
N ASP A 471 -7.36 -25.91 11.49
CA ASP A 471 -8.61 -25.26 11.88
C ASP A 471 -8.68 -23.83 11.30
N HIS A 472 -9.88 -23.28 11.16
CA HIS A 472 -10.09 -22.01 10.46
C HIS A 472 -9.24 -20.89 11.06
N ARG A 473 -8.33 -20.33 10.25
CA ARG A 473 -7.52 -19.20 10.68
C ARG A 473 -8.39 -17.95 10.78
N ASN A 474 -8.33 -17.24 11.90
CA ASN A 474 -8.69 -15.82 11.93
C ASN A 474 -7.60 -15.06 11.19
N CYS A 475 -7.81 -14.87 9.89
CA CYS A 475 -7.07 -13.86 9.14
C CYS A 475 -7.67 -12.48 9.48
N ASP A 476 -6.85 -11.44 9.43
CA ASP A 476 -7.35 -10.06 9.48
C ASP A 476 -7.94 -9.72 8.10
N ASP A 477 -9.16 -9.17 8.06
CA ASP A 477 -9.80 -8.75 6.81
C ASP A 477 -9.16 -7.48 6.21
N SER A 478 -8.30 -6.79 6.97
CA SER A 478 -7.58 -5.61 6.47
C SER A 478 -6.43 -6.00 5.55
N MET A 479 -6.63 -5.77 4.25
CA MET A 479 -5.56 -5.81 3.25
C MET A 479 -4.43 -4.81 3.61
N PRO A 480 -3.16 -5.11 3.27
CA PRO A 480 -2.02 -4.25 3.56
C PRO A 480 -2.21 -2.78 3.15
N SER A 481 -1.62 -1.86 3.92
CA SER A 481 -1.77 -0.41 3.73
C SER A 481 -1.28 0.11 2.38
N GLU A 482 -0.33 -0.60 1.75
CA GLU A 482 0.19 -0.33 0.41
C GLU A 482 -0.30 -1.42 -0.55
N LEU A 483 -1.43 -1.22 -1.27
CA LEU A 483 -1.81 -2.19 -2.31
C LEU A 483 -0.96 -1.99 -3.56
N ASP A 484 -0.58 -3.09 -4.20
CA ASP A 484 0.04 -3.08 -5.52
C ASP A 484 -1.06 -2.98 -6.60
N GLU A 485 -0.99 -1.97 -7.48
CA GLU A 485 -2.04 -1.72 -8.48
C GLU A 485 -2.17 -2.88 -9.49
N PHE A 486 -1.05 -3.49 -9.87
CA PHE A 486 -1.03 -4.63 -10.79
C PHE A 486 -1.65 -5.87 -10.13
N PHE A 487 -1.34 -6.12 -8.85
CA PHE A 487 -2.02 -7.15 -8.07
C PHE A 487 -3.54 -6.92 -7.97
N TYR A 488 -3.99 -5.68 -7.76
CA TYR A 488 -5.44 -5.41 -7.69
C TYR A 488 -6.14 -5.66 -9.03
N ARG A 489 -5.51 -5.33 -10.16
CA ARG A 489 -6.04 -5.70 -11.50
C ARG A 489 -6.03 -7.21 -11.74
N GLU A 490 -5.01 -7.94 -11.26
CA GLU A 490 -4.99 -9.40 -11.26
C GLU A 490 -6.12 -10.01 -10.41
N LEU A 491 -6.43 -9.42 -9.25
CA LEU A 491 -7.52 -9.85 -8.37
C LEU A 491 -8.91 -9.58 -8.98
N LEU A 492 -9.10 -8.47 -9.70
CA LEU A 492 -10.31 -8.22 -10.49
C LEU A 492 -10.48 -9.27 -11.59
N PHE A 493 -9.40 -9.62 -12.31
CA PHE A 493 -9.42 -10.72 -13.28
C PHE A 493 -9.74 -12.06 -12.60
N ALA A 494 -9.10 -12.39 -11.47
CA ALA A 494 -9.32 -13.63 -10.73
C ALA A 494 -10.77 -13.81 -10.23
N ARG A 495 -11.51 -12.72 -10.04
CA ARG A 495 -12.95 -12.73 -9.67
C ARG A 495 -13.88 -12.84 -10.89
N ASN A 496 -13.47 -12.28 -12.03
CA ASN A 496 -14.29 -12.16 -13.24
C ASN A 496 -13.77 -13.00 -14.43
N GLU A 497 -12.84 -13.95 -14.21
CA GLU A 497 -12.09 -14.67 -15.26
C GLU A 497 -13.00 -15.20 -16.37
N GLN A 498 -14.04 -15.96 -16.01
CA GLN A 498 -15.03 -16.49 -16.97
C GLN A 498 -15.66 -15.39 -17.83
N ARG A 499 -16.06 -14.26 -17.25
CA ARG A 499 -16.66 -13.13 -17.98
C ARG A 499 -15.66 -12.49 -18.94
N VAL A 500 -14.40 -12.37 -18.55
CA VAL A 500 -13.33 -11.78 -19.39
C VAL A 500 -12.99 -12.71 -20.56
N LEU A 501 -12.86 -14.01 -20.31
CA LEU A 501 -12.60 -15.00 -21.36
C LEU A 501 -13.79 -15.15 -22.32
N GLU A 502 -15.03 -15.17 -21.81
CA GLU A 502 -16.23 -15.14 -22.65
C GLU A 502 -16.32 -13.89 -23.51
N HIS A 503 -15.99 -12.70 -22.99
CA HIS A 503 -16.02 -11.46 -23.76
C HIS A 503 -14.94 -11.45 -24.84
N LEU A 504 -13.70 -11.86 -24.49
CA LEU A 504 -12.63 -12.07 -25.46
C LEU A 504 -12.98 -13.07 -26.56
N GLN A 505 -13.72 -14.14 -26.22
CA GLN A 505 -14.18 -15.11 -27.21
C GLN A 505 -15.31 -14.54 -28.07
N LYS A 506 -16.30 -13.86 -27.49
CA LYS A 506 -17.40 -13.21 -28.25
C LYS A 506 -16.86 -12.21 -29.26
N VAL A 507 -15.93 -11.34 -28.86
CA VAL A 507 -15.27 -10.36 -29.75
C VAL A 507 -14.49 -11.06 -30.88
N LYS A 508 -13.83 -12.19 -30.63
CA LYS A 508 -13.16 -13.00 -31.67
C LYS A 508 -14.16 -13.67 -32.61
N ASP A 509 -15.21 -14.28 -32.07
CA ASP A 509 -16.24 -14.99 -32.84
C ASP A 509 -17.08 -14.01 -33.70
N GLU A 510 -17.36 -12.82 -33.19
CA GLU A 510 -17.97 -11.70 -33.93
C GLU A 510 -17.03 -11.19 -35.02
N ARG A 511 -15.74 -11.02 -34.72
CA ARG A 511 -14.76 -10.61 -35.73
C ARG A 511 -14.62 -11.63 -36.87
N VAL A 512 -14.64 -12.93 -36.56
CA VAL A 512 -14.59 -14.01 -37.56
C VAL A 512 -15.87 -14.00 -38.42
N LYS A 513 -17.05 -13.76 -37.85
CA LYS A 513 -18.30 -13.60 -38.62
C LYS A 513 -18.22 -12.40 -39.56
N LEU A 514 -17.79 -11.23 -39.08
CA LEU A 514 -17.67 -10.02 -39.90
C LEU A 514 -16.71 -10.21 -41.10
N VAL A 515 -15.59 -10.91 -40.90
CA VAL A 515 -14.66 -11.27 -41.99
C VAL A 515 -15.31 -12.27 -42.97
N ALA A 516 -16.01 -13.29 -42.47
CA ALA A 516 -16.69 -14.27 -43.32
C ALA A 516 -17.82 -13.63 -44.16
N GLU A 517 -18.65 -12.77 -43.56
CA GLU A 517 -19.71 -12.05 -44.26
C GLU A 517 -19.15 -11.07 -45.30
N ALA A 518 -18.05 -10.37 -45.01
CA ALA A 518 -17.37 -9.51 -45.97
C ALA A 518 -16.71 -10.32 -47.10
N ARG A 519 -16.22 -11.53 -46.82
CA ARG A 519 -15.72 -12.47 -47.84
C ARG A 519 -16.84 -12.91 -48.79
N GLU A 520 -18.03 -13.20 -48.28
CA GLU A 520 -19.20 -13.53 -49.10
C GLU A 520 -19.67 -12.35 -49.98
N ARG A 521 -19.50 -11.11 -49.51
CA ARG A 521 -19.80 -9.89 -50.28
C ARG A 521 -18.67 -9.44 -51.22
N GLY A 522 -17.45 -9.96 -51.07
CA GLY A 522 -16.27 -9.53 -51.83
C GLY A 522 -15.73 -8.16 -51.41
N GLU A 523 -15.90 -7.78 -50.14
CA GLU A 523 -15.53 -6.48 -49.57
C GLU A 523 -14.18 -6.46 -48.83
N LEU A 524 -13.49 -7.60 -48.77
CA LEU A 524 -12.16 -7.73 -48.17
C LEU A 524 -11.08 -7.14 -49.08
N LEU A 525 -9.96 -6.74 -48.46
CA LEU A 525 -8.84 -6.07 -49.12
C LEU A 525 -7.53 -6.84 -48.85
N GLU A 526 -6.68 -6.93 -49.87
CA GLU A 526 -5.31 -7.45 -49.75
C GLU A 526 -4.38 -6.38 -49.14
N CYS A 527 -3.56 -6.76 -48.17
CA CYS A 527 -2.49 -5.89 -47.64
C CYS A 527 -1.19 -6.03 -48.45
N PRO A 528 -0.75 -4.99 -49.20
CA PRO A 528 0.41 -5.09 -50.12
C PRO A 528 1.77 -5.26 -49.43
N CYS A 529 1.82 -5.23 -48.09
CA CYS A 529 3.05 -5.46 -47.31
C CYS A 529 3.18 -6.90 -46.79
N CYS A 530 2.07 -7.54 -46.40
CA CYS A 530 2.07 -8.90 -45.84
C CYS A 530 1.31 -9.94 -46.66
N TYR A 531 0.63 -9.53 -47.73
CA TYR A 531 -0.19 -10.38 -48.61
C TYR A 531 -1.26 -11.17 -47.82
N ASP A 532 -1.96 -10.44 -46.95
CA ASP A 532 -3.11 -10.92 -46.18
C ASP A 532 -4.40 -10.42 -46.85
N ASP A 533 -5.16 -11.35 -47.42
CA ASP A 533 -6.41 -11.13 -48.16
C ASP A 533 -7.62 -10.85 -47.25
N ASP A 534 -7.52 -11.13 -45.94
CA ASP A 534 -8.65 -11.07 -44.99
C ASP A 534 -8.78 -9.70 -44.27
N CYS A 535 -8.18 -8.64 -44.80
CA CYS A 535 -8.24 -7.32 -44.18
C CYS A 535 -9.58 -6.62 -44.43
N LEU A 536 -10.34 -6.35 -43.36
CA LEU A 536 -11.49 -5.44 -43.40
C LEU A 536 -11.04 -3.97 -43.54
N LEU A 537 -11.86 -3.14 -44.19
CA LEU A 537 -11.60 -1.71 -44.41
C LEU A 537 -11.26 -0.94 -43.12
N GLU A 538 -11.86 -1.30 -41.98
CA GLU A 538 -11.60 -0.70 -40.67
C GLU A 538 -10.19 -0.99 -40.11
N ASP A 539 -9.56 -2.06 -40.58
CA ASP A 539 -8.20 -2.47 -40.22
C ASP A 539 -7.14 -1.95 -41.19
N MET A 540 -7.56 -1.52 -42.38
CA MET A 540 -6.71 -0.76 -43.28
C MET A 540 -6.54 0.69 -42.79
N LYS A 541 -5.35 1.25 -43.00
CA LYS A 541 -4.99 2.63 -42.64
C LYS A 541 -4.16 3.23 -43.76
N SER A 542 -4.45 4.47 -44.12
CA SER A 542 -3.84 5.16 -45.26
C SER A 542 -2.61 5.97 -44.88
N CYS A 543 -1.60 5.98 -45.74
CA CYS A 543 -0.63 7.07 -45.83
C CYS A 543 -1.30 8.34 -46.39
N ARG A 544 -0.61 9.48 -46.37
CA ARG A 544 -1.12 10.78 -46.88
C ARG A 544 -1.52 10.75 -48.36
N GLU A 545 -0.90 9.87 -49.15
CA GLU A 545 -1.21 9.63 -50.57
C GLU A 545 -2.37 8.64 -50.80
N GLY A 546 -2.87 7.98 -49.74
CA GLY A 546 -3.98 7.01 -49.82
C GLY A 546 -3.56 5.53 -49.80
N HIS A 547 -2.27 5.20 -49.95
CA HIS A 547 -1.76 3.83 -49.86
C HIS A 547 -2.19 3.14 -48.55
N LEU A 548 -2.91 2.01 -48.65
CA LEU A 548 -3.54 1.30 -47.53
C LEU A 548 -2.69 0.12 -47.04
N PHE A 549 -2.53 0.01 -45.72
CA PHE A 549 -1.85 -1.10 -45.05
C PHE A 549 -2.63 -1.54 -43.81
N CYS A 550 -2.52 -2.82 -43.43
CA CYS A 550 -3.19 -3.33 -42.26
C CYS A 550 -2.53 -2.83 -40.95
N LYS A 551 -3.33 -2.71 -39.88
CA LYS A 551 -2.90 -2.32 -38.52
C LYS A 551 -1.61 -3.04 -38.07
N MET A 552 -1.47 -4.34 -38.34
CA MET A 552 -0.31 -5.13 -37.89
C MET A 552 1.00 -4.72 -38.58
N CYS A 553 0.98 -4.44 -39.88
CA CYS A 553 2.18 -3.96 -40.59
C CYS A 553 2.64 -2.59 -40.06
N LEU A 554 1.70 -1.72 -39.70
CA LEU A 554 2.00 -0.41 -39.12
C LEU A 554 2.48 -0.49 -37.66
N GLN A 555 2.00 -1.45 -36.87
CA GLN A 555 2.56 -1.75 -35.55
C GLN A 555 4.01 -2.22 -35.67
N GLN A 556 4.30 -3.18 -36.56
CA GLN A 556 5.65 -3.70 -36.79
C GLN A 556 6.61 -2.62 -37.34
N LEU A 557 6.15 -1.76 -38.25
CA LEU A 557 6.90 -0.59 -38.72
C LEU A 557 7.28 0.33 -37.54
N ALA A 558 6.31 0.63 -36.67
CA ALA A 558 6.53 1.53 -35.55
C ALA A 558 7.49 0.95 -34.51
N GLU A 559 7.30 -0.31 -34.12
CA GLU A 559 8.18 -1.03 -33.19
C GLU A 559 9.60 -1.16 -33.74
N THR A 560 9.75 -1.47 -35.04
CA THR A 560 11.06 -1.59 -35.71
C THR A 560 11.79 -0.26 -35.78
N ASN A 561 11.10 0.84 -36.13
CA ASN A 561 11.71 2.16 -36.18
C ASN A 561 12.07 2.66 -34.77
N LEU A 562 11.20 2.50 -33.76
CA LEU A 562 11.50 2.84 -32.37
C LEU A 562 12.71 2.05 -31.83
N ALA A 563 12.80 0.75 -32.14
CA ALA A 563 13.96 -0.08 -31.77
C ALA A 563 15.27 0.35 -32.49
N GLN A 564 15.17 0.97 -33.65
CA GLN A 564 16.29 1.57 -34.39
C GLN A 564 16.55 3.05 -34.03
N GLY A 565 15.81 3.63 -33.08
CA GLY A 565 15.91 5.05 -32.72
C GLY A 565 15.41 6.03 -33.79
N LYS A 566 14.66 5.54 -34.79
CA LYS A 566 14.10 6.33 -35.90
C LYS A 566 12.72 6.87 -35.53
N LEU A 567 12.48 8.13 -35.84
CA LEU A 567 11.22 8.84 -35.54
C LEU A 567 10.42 9.23 -36.80
N ASN A 568 10.91 8.82 -37.98
CA ASN A 568 10.29 9.03 -39.28
C ASN A 568 9.57 7.75 -39.71
N PHE A 569 8.24 7.81 -39.85
CA PHE A 569 7.41 6.65 -40.21
C PHE A 569 6.95 6.78 -41.66
N GLN A 570 7.91 6.59 -42.57
CA GLN A 570 7.68 6.56 -44.02
C GLN A 570 6.70 5.45 -44.42
N CYS A 571 6.14 5.59 -45.62
CA CYS A 571 5.24 4.60 -46.23
C CYS A 571 5.90 3.22 -46.36
N LEU A 572 5.08 2.17 -46.39
CA LEU A 572 5.53 0.80 -46.66
C LEU A 572 5.60 0.49 -48.17
N ASP A 573 5.11 1.40 -49.04
CA ASP A 573 5.29 1.31 -50.49
C ASP A 573 6.67 1.90 -50.88
N PRO A 574 7.53 1.17 -51.61
CA PRO A 574 8.88 1.61 -51.95
C PRO A 574 8.97 2.80 -52.91
N TYR A 575 7.84 3.24 -53.49
CA TYR A 575 7.75 4.43 -54.36
C TYR A 575 7.14 5.64 -53.65
N CYS A 576 6.74 5.52 -52.38
CA CYS A 576 6.06 6.58 -51.62
C CYS A 576 6.94 7.13 -50.49
N GLU A 577 7.49 8.33 -50.68
CA GLU A 577 8.38 8.98 -49.69
C GLU A 577 7.61 9.62 -48.51
N LEU A 578 6.27 9.62 -48.52
CA LEU A 578 5.45 10.29 -47.51
C LEU A 578 5.32 9.51 -46.19
N GLU A 579 5.15 10.25 -45.10
CA GLU A 579 5.04 9.71 -43.74
C GLU A 579 3.59 9.58 -43.25
N PHE A 580 3.32 8.51 -42.49
CA PHE A 580 2.07 8.32 -41.76
C PHE A 580 1.85 9.42 -40.73
N SER A 581 0.60 9.85 -40.55
CA SER A 581 0.28 10.90 -39.58
C SER A 581 0.33 10.38 -38.14
N LEU A 582 0.65 11.24 -37.17
CA LEU A 582 0.60 10.89 -35.75
C LEU A 582 -0.81 10.43 -35.32
N ASN A 583 -1.87 10.97 -35.92
CA ASN A 583 -3.25 10.52 -35.70
C ASN A 583 -3.48 9.09 -36.22
N THR A 584 -2.89 8.75 -37.38
CA THR A 584 -2.91 7.39 -37.94
C THR A 584 -2.22 6.43 -36.97
N LEU A 585 -1.02 6.78 -36.50
CA LEU A 585 -0.25 5.98 -35.53
C LEU A 585 -0.98 5.86 -34.18
N GLN A 586 -1.60 6.92 -33.66
CA GLN A 586 -2.40 6.90 -32.43
C GLN A 586 -3.58 5.92 -32.52
N SER A 587 -4.19 5.74 -33.70
CA SER A 587 -5.29 4.80 -33.92
C SER A 587 -4.85 3.33 -34.06
N VAL A 588 -3.54 3.06 -34.03
CA VAL A 588 -2.91 1.77 -34.34
C VAL A 588 -2.03 1.25 -33.20
N LEU A 589 -1.27 2.14 -32.54
CA LEU A 589 -0.32 1.80 -31.49
C LEU A 589 -0.98 1.71 -30.12
N SER A 590 -0.38 0.93 -29.22
CA SER A 590 -0.81 0.93 -27.81
C SER A 590 -0.53 2.30 -27.16
N PRO A 591 -1.32 2.73 -26.16
CA PRO A 591 -1.11 4.02 -25.48
C PRO A 591 0.31 4.19 -24.93
N ASN A 592 0.92 3.10 -24.45
CA ASN A 592 2.28 3.08 -23.92
C ASN A 592 3.33 3.32 -25.03
N LEU A 593 3.22 2.62 -26.16
CA LEU A 593 4.14 2.82 -27.30
C LEU A 593 3.97 4.22 -27.91
N PHE A 594 2.72 4.71 -28.02
CA PHE A 594 2.46 6.05 -28.52
C PHE A 594 2.97 7.15 -27.57
N SER A 595 2.86 6.95 -26.25
CA SER A 595 3.43 7.87 -25.27
C SER A 595 4.96 7.92 -25.34
N VAL A 596 5.64 6.77 -25.46
CA VAL A 596 7.10 6.70 -25.64
C VAL A 596 7.52 7.38 -26.96
N LEU A 597 6.76 7.15 -28.03
CA LEU A 597 6.97 7.80 -29.32
C LEU A 597 6.88 9.33 -29.20
N LEU A 598 5.81 9.86 -28.60
CA LEU A 598 5.65 11.30 -28.40
C LEU A 598 6.78 11.90 -27.55
N SER A 599 7.18 11.22 -26.47
CA SER A 599 8.32 11.66 -25.65
C SER A 599 9.63 11.70 -26.44
N LYS A 600 9.86 10.75 -27.35
CA LYS A 600 11.06 10.75 -28.20
C LYS A 600 11.01 11.76 -29.34
N ILE A 601 9.83 12.03 -29.92
CA ILE A 601 9.63 13.14 -30.85
C ILE A 601 9.96 14.46 -30.15
N GLN A 602 9.43 14.70 -28.96
CA GLN A 602 9.68 15.92 -28.18
C GLN A 602 11.17 16.08 -27.81
N GLU A 603 11.82 14.99 -27.39
CA GLU A 603 13.26 14.97 -27.09
C GLU A 603 14.10 15.35 -28.32
N ASP A 604 13.81 14.79 -29.49
CA ASP A 604 14.51 15.08 -30.73
C ASP A 604 14.15 16.46 -31.32
N GLU A 605 12.91 16.95 -31.17
CA GLU A 605 12.53 18.33 -31.53
C GLU A 605 13.27 19.37 -30.68
N VAL A 606 13.37 19.14 -29.37
CA VAL A 606 14.12 19.99 -28.44
C VAL A 606 15.63 19.97 -28.73
N ASN A 607 16.18 18.80 -29.07
CA ASN A 607 17.58 18.68 -29.51
C ASN A 607 17.81 19.40 -30.86
N ARG A 608 16.93 19.20 -31.85
CA ARG A 608 16.99 19.85 -33.17
C ARG A 608 16.78 21.36 -33.10
N ALA A 609 16.11 21.89 -32.08
CA ALA A 609 16.01 23.31 -31.82
C ALA A 609 17.35 23.95 -31.38
N ASN A 610 18.35 23.15 -30.99
CA ASN A 610 19.71 23.57 -30.65
C ASN A 610 19.77 24.79 -29.73
N ILE A 611 19.01 24.71 -28.63
CA ILE A 611 18.84 25.80 -27.66
C ILE A 611 20.13 25.98 -26.85
N ASN A 612 20.64 27.21 -26.80
CA ASN A 612 21.84 27.55 -26.01
C ASN A 612 21.64 27.23 -24.52
N ASP A 613 22.71 26.75 -23.88
CA ASP A 613 22.75 26.38 -22.44
C ASP A 613 21.71 25.33 -21.99
N LEU A 614 21.07 24.65 -22.93
CA LEU A 614 20.22 23.49 -22.66
C LEU A 614 21.06 22.32 -22.13
N VAL A 615 20.63 21.76 -21.01
CA VAL A 615 21.18 20.54 -20.43
C VAL A 615 20.06 19.51 -20.29
N SER A 616 20.27 18.31 -20.82
CA SER A 616 19.36 17.18 -20.67
C SER A 616 19.73 16.29 -19.48
N CYS A 617 18.73 15.66 -18.87
CA CYS A 617 18.92 14.67 -17.83
C CYS A 617 19.36 13.33 -18.45
N PRO A 618 20.42 12.69 -17.95
CA PRO A 618 20.87 11.40 -18.47
C PRO A 618 19.94 10.23 -18.09
N PHE A 619 19.01 10.44 -17.16
CA PHE A 619 18.14 9.40 -16.61
C PHE A 619 16.68 9.46 -17.09
N CYS A 620 16.26 10.52 -17.79
CA CYS A 620 14.91 10.68 -18.35
C CYS A 620 14.87 11.85 -19.36
N SER A 621 13.84 11.93 -20.20
CA SER A 621 13.67 12.98 -21.23
C SER A 621 13.38 14.40 -20.70
N PHE A 622 13.80 14.74 -19.47
CA PHE A 622 13.71 16.10 -18.92
C PHE A 622 14.94 16.92 -19.29
N ALA A 623 14.75 18.14 -19.79
CA ALA A 623 15.82 19.09 -20.05
C ALA A 623 15.48 20.48 -19.49
N THR A 624 16.50 21.25 -19.14
CA THR A 624 16.35 22.66 -18.69
C THR A 624 17.50 23.52 -19.18
N ILE A 625 17.29 24.83 -19.24
CA ILE A 625 18.32 25.81 -19.61
C ILE A 625 19.08 26.20 -18.34
N MET A 626 20.42 26.07 -18.34
CA MET A 626 21.30 26.39 -17.21
C MET A 626 22.28 27.52 -17.61
N PRO A 627 21.86 28.79 -17.58
CA PRO A 627 22.66 29.90 -18.11
C PRO A 627 23.94 30.19 -17.32
N ASP A 628 24.04 29.75 -16.06
CA ASP A 628 25.26 29.84 -15.26
C ASP A 628 26.24 28.71 -15.63
N PRO A 629 27.39 28.98 -16.28
CA PRO A 629 28.35 27.93 -16.65
C PRO A 629 29.14 27.39 -15.45
N ASN A 630 29.04 28.05 -14.29
CA ASN A 630 29.72 27.66 -13.06
C ASN A 630 28.98 26.54 -12.30
N ASP A 631 27.68 26.33 -12.56
CA ASP A 631 26.94 25.23 -11.95
C ASP A 631 27.28 23.90 -12.63
N LYS A 632 27.64 22.93 -11.81
CA LYS A 632 28.16 21.61 -12.17
C LYS A 632 27.17 20.50 -11.86
N VAL A 633 26.11 20.78 -11.10
CA VAL A 633 25.13 19.80 -10.64
C VAL A 633 23.80 20.05 -11.33
N PHE A 634 23.53 19.26 -12.37
CA PHE A 634 22.21 19.23 -12.98
C PHE A 634 21.22 18.57 -12.02
N LYS A 635 20.23 19.35 -11.55
CA LYS A 635 19.11 18.85 -10.74
C LYS A 635 17.92 18.59 -11.66
N CYS A 636 17.48 17.33 -11.74
CA CYS A 636 16.31 16.99 -12.53
C CYS A 636 15.03 17.43 -11.80
N PHE A 637 14.16 18.21 -12.44
CA PHE A 637 12.87 18.65 -11.85
C PHE A 637 11.67 17.76 -12.25
N ASN A 638 11.87 16.73 -13.07
CA ASN A 638 10.85 15.71 -13.31
C ASN A 638 10.55 14.95 -12.00
N PRO A 639 9.31 14.94 -11.48
CA PRO A 639 8.95 14.37 -10.18
C PRO A 639 9.24 12.87 -10.04
N GLU A 640 9.22 12.11 -11.14
CA GLU A 640 9.52 10.67 -11.16
C GLU A 640 11.03 10.38 -11.10
N CYS A 641 11.87 11.35 -11.49
CA CYS A 641 13.31 11.21 -11.53
C CYS A 641 13.97 11.83 -10.30
N LEU A 642 13.89 13.16 -10.16
CA LEU A 642 14.49 13.98 -9.10
C LEU A 642 15.96 13.67 -8.75
N LYS A 643 16.70 13.02 -9.65
CA LYS A 643 18.13 12.71 -9.48
C LYS A 643 18.97 13.94 -9.76
N GLU A 644 20.07 14.04 -9.01
CA GLU A 644 21.16 14.96 -9.32
C GLU A 644 22.25 14.24 -10.13
N SER A 645 22.81 14.92 -11.12
CA SER A 645 23.84 14.41 -12.03
C SER A 645 24.88 15.50 -12.30
N CYS A 646 26.09 15.12 -12.70
CA CYS A 646 27.07 16.13 -13.12
C CYS A 646 26.80 16.60 -14.55
N ARG A 647 26.73 17.92 -14.75
CA ARG A 647 26.52 18.58 -16.05
C ARG A 647 27.54 18.18 -17.12
N PHE A 648 28.76 17.79 -16.73
CA PHE A 648 29.88 17.59 -17.65
C PHE A 648 30.15 16.13 -18.02
N CYS A 649 29.98 15.18 -17.09
CA CYS A 649 30.20 13.75 -17.35
C CYS A 649 28.91 12.92 -17.38
N GLN A 650 27.75 13.50 -17.03
CA GLN A 650 26.43 12.85 -17.00
C GLN A 650 26.29 11.66 -16.03
N GLU A 651 27.32 11.38 -15.23
CA GLU A 651 27.25 10.44 -14.10
C GLU A 651 26.43 11.05 -12.92
N PRO A 652 25.98 10.23 -11.95
CA PRO A 652 25.32 10.72 -10.72
C PRO A 652 26.13 11.79 -9.99
N ASN A 653 25.46 12.69 -9.24
CA ASN A 653 26.17 13.75 -8.50
C ASN A 653 27.23 13.18 -7.55
N HIS A 654 28.46 13.66 -7.71
CA HIS A 654 29.68 13.13 -7.11
C HIS A 654 30.53 14.21 -6.42
N VAL A 655 30.04 15.45 -6.29
CA VAL A 655 30.74 16.54 -5.59
C VAL A 655 31.04 16.09 -4.15
N PRO A 656 32.30 16.16 -3.65
CA PRO A 656 33.41 16.98 -4.12
C PRO A 656 34.39 16.34 -5.13
N LEU A 657 34.20 15.08 -5.53
CA LEU A 657 35.08 14.40 -6.49
C LEU A 657 35.06 15.07 -7.87
N ARG A 658 36.18 14.98 -8.59
CA ARG A 658 36.34 15.43 -9.99
C ARG A 658 35.86 14.35 -10.93
N CYS A 659 35.27 14.72 -12.07
CA CYS A 659 34.78 13.80 -13.11
C CYS A 659 35.80 12.72 -13.52
N ASP A 660 37.09 13.04 -13.48
CA ASP A 660 38.19 12.13 -13.82
C ASP A 660 38.40 11.01 -12.78
N GLU A 661 37.90 11.18 -11.55
CA GLU A 661 38.08 10.26 -10.41
C GLU A 661 36.98 9.19 -10.31
N ILE A 662 35.79 9.42 -10.91
CA ILE A 662 34.65 8.48 -10.85
C ILE A 662 34.76 7.43 -11.95
N GLU A 663 34.59 6.15 -11.58
CA GLU A 663 34.48 5.05 -12.53
C GLU A 663 33.17 5.16 -13.34
N LYS A 664 33.28 5.20 -14.67
CA LYS A 664 32.11 5.27 -15.56
C LYS A 664 31.36 3.95 -15.61
N GLU A 665 30.07 3.96 -15.98
CA GLU A 665 29.30 2.70 -16.10
C GLU A 665 29.91 1.71 -17.10
N SER A 666 30.53 2.17 -18.19
CA SER A 666 31.24 1.31 -19.15
C SER A 666 32.56 0.74 -18.59
N GLU A 667 33.31 1.52 -17.81
CA GLU A 667 34.52 1.06 -17.09
C GLU A 667 34.15 -0.02 -16.06
N LYS A 668 33.07 0.22 -15.30
CA LYS A 668 32.50 -0.71 -14.31
C LYS A 668 32.00 -2.01 -14.95
N SER A 669 31.38 -1.94 -16.13
CA SER A 669 30.94 -3.11 -16.90
C SER A 669 32.13 -3.99 -17.30
N MET A 670 33.17 -3.38 -17.90
CA MET A 670 34.41 -4.05 -18.28
C MET A 670 35.14 -4.65 -17.07
N ARG A 671 35.22 -3.92 -15.95
CA ARG A 671 35.79 -4.42 -14.69
C ARG A 671 35.02 -5.64 -14.16
N ALA A 672 33.70 -5.55 -14.06
CA ALA A 672 32.87 -6.65 -13.55
C ALA A 672 32.96 -7.92 -14.45
N TYR A 673 33.12 -7.75 -15.76
CA TYR A 673 33.39 -8.86 -16.68
C TYR A 673 34.73 -9.56 -16.38
N ILE A 674 35.80 -8.79 -16.19
CA ILE A 674 37.13 -9.30 -15.84
C ILE A 674 37.12 -9.99 -14.47
N GLU A 675 36.55 -9.35 -13.43
CA GLU A 675 36.40 -9.92 -12.08
C GLU A 675 35.65 -11.26 -12.08
N LYS A 676 34.57 -11.36 -12.88
CA LYS A 676 33.82 -12.60 -13.07
C LYS A 676 34.68 -13.69 -13.70
N ARG A 677 35.39 -13.41 -14.79
CA ARG A 677 36.23 -14.42 -15.48
C ARG A 677 37.44 -14.85 -14.62
N MET A 678 38.03 -13.94 -13.84
CA MET A 678 39.05 -14.28 -12.83
C MET A 678 38.49 -15.23 -11.75
N SER A 679 37.28 -14.97 -11.26
CA SER A 679 36.60 -15.81 -10.28
C SER A 679 36.28 -17.21 -10.83
N GLU A 680 35.82 -17.29 -12.08
CA GLU A 680 35.55 -18.55 -12.79
C GLU A 680 36.83 -19.38 -13.02
N ALA A 681 37.99 -18.74 -13.18
CA ALA A 681 39.27 -19.44 -13.32
C ALA A 681 39.71 -20.14 -12.01
N MET A 682 39.60 -19.45 -10.88
CA MET A 682 39.94 -19.99 -9.55
C MET A 682 39.06 -21.21 -9.20
N ILE A 683 37.76 -21.09 -9.43
CA ILE A 683 36.75 -22.08 -9.05
C ILE A 683 36.92 -23.37 -9.87
N ARG A 684 36.94 -24.51 -9.19
CA ARG A 684 36.94 -25.85 -9.79
C ARG A 684 35.53 -26.45 -9.69
N GLN A 685 35.16 -27.30 -10.64
CA GLN A 685 33.87 -28.00 -10.64
C GLN A 685 34.09 -29.52 -10.62
N CYS A 686 33.27 -30.25 -9.88
CA CYS A 686 33.32 -31.71 -9.89
C CYS A 686 33.00 -32.26 -11.28
N TRP A 687 33.86 -33.12 -11.84
CA TRP A 687 33.64 -33.72 -13.17
C TRP A 687 32.33 -34.54 -13.26
N LYS A 688 31.89 -35.14 -12.15
CA LYS A 688 30.70 -36.00 -12.08
C LYS A 688 29.40 -35.24 -11.79
N CYS A 689 29.39 -34.34 -10.80
CA CYS A 689 28.16 -33.65 -10.35
C CYS A 689 28.17 -32.13 -10.52
N LYS A 690 29.21 -31.56 -11.16
CA LYS A 690 29.39 -30.12 -11.46
C LYS A 690 29.38 -29.15 -10.27
N LYS A 691 29.17 -29.60 -9.04
CA LYS A 691 29.28 -28.77 -7.82
C LYS A 691 30.63 -28.05 -7.78
N SER A 692 30.58 -26.73 -7.65
CA SER A 692 31.73 -25.84 -7.53
C SER A 692 32.41 -25.96 -6.17
N PHE A 693 33.73 -25.79 -6.14
CA PHE A 693 34.58 -25.72 -4.96
C PHE A 693 35.91 -25.04 -5.27
N TYR A 694 36.60 -24.56 -4.23
CA TYR A 694 38.00 -24.13 -4.31
C TYR A 694 38.80 -24.79 -3.17
N LYS A 695 40.13 -24.77 -3.29
CA LYS A 695 41.05 -25.26 -2.26
C LYS A 695 41.57 -24.07 -1.48
N VAL A 696 41.56 -24.16 -0.15
CA VAL A 696 42.28 -23.25 0.75
C VAL A 696 43.69 -23.80 0.94
N GLU A 697 43.81 -24.92 1.66
CA GLU A 697 45.10 -25.56 1.99
C GLU A 697 45.10 -27.08 1.71
N GLY A 698 46.22 -27.75 1.97
CA GLY A 698 46.31 -29.20 2.07
C GLY A 698 46.56 -29.94 0.75
N CYS A 699 45.98 -31.14 0.63
CA CYS A 699 46.30 -32.09 -0.45
C CYS A 699 45.70 -31.71 -1.81
N ASN A 700 46.35 -32.11 -2.91
CA ASN A 700 45.83 -31.94 -4.28
C ASN A 700 44.86 -33.07 -4.73
N LYS A 701 44.68 -34.16 -3.95
CA LYS A 701 43.61 -35.16 -4.13
C LYS A 701 42.32 -34.63 -3.54
N MET A 702 41.38 -34.20 -4.39
CA MET A 702 40.08 -33.70 -3.97
C MET A 702 39.02 -34.79 -4.11
N THR A 703 38.15 -34.95 -3.11
CA THR A 703 37.03 -35.89 -3.15
C THR A 703 35.72 -35.14 -2.93
N CYS A 704 34.83 -35.21 -3.91
CA CYS A 704 33.53 -34.55 -3.84
C CYS A 704 32.52 -35.40 -3.04
N VAL A 705 31.51 -34.73 -2.46
CA VAL A 705 30.39 -35.34 -1.71
C VAL A 705 29.65 -36.44 -2.52
N CYS A 706 29.73 -36.42 -3.86
CA CYS A 706 29.17 -37.46 -4.74
C CYS A 706 30.05 -38.72 -4.90
N GLY A 707 31.10 -38.87 -4.07
CA GLY A 707 32.04 -39.99 -4.06
C GLY A 707 33.08 -39.99 -5.19
N ALA A 708 33.18 -38.90 -5.97
CA ALA A 708 34.12 -38.79 -7.08
C ALA A 708 35.39 -38.04 -6.67
N SER A 709 36.56 -38.65 -6.90
CA SER A 709 37.86 -37.99 -6.72
C SER A 709 38.40 -37.38 -8.01
N MET A 710 39.18 -36.31 -7.86
CA MET A 710 39.87 -35.61 -8.96
C MET A 710 41.12 -34.87 -8.47
N CYS A 711 42.05 -34.60 -9.38
CA CYS A 711 43.18 -33.73 -9.10
C CYS A 711 42.74 -32.27 -9.15
N TYR A 712 43.11 -31.47 -8.13
CA TYR A 712 42.83 -30.03 -8.11
C TYR A 712 43.50 -29.29 -9.29
N VAL A 713 44.79 -29.60 -9.50
CA VAL A 713 45.67 -28.98 -10.51
C VAL A 713 45.15 -29.24 -11.91
N CYS A 714 45.23 -30.48 -12.40
CA CYS A 714 44.95 -30.79 -13.80
C CYS A 714 43.46 -31.00 -14.14
N ARG A 715 42.57 -30.82 -13.15
CA ARG A 715 41.11 -30.98 -13.25
C ARG A 715 40.61 -32.38 -13.69
N LYS A 716 41.50 -33.38 -13.84
CA LYS A 716 41.18 -34.75 -14.31
C LYS A 716 40.65 -35.66 -13.19
N PRO A 717 39.77 -36.65 -13.51
CA PRO A 717 39.39 -37.70 -12.56
C PRO A 717 40.60 -38.55 -12.17
N ILE A 718 40.66 -38.94 -10.90
CA ILE A 718 41.69 -39.85 -10.37
C ILE A 718 41.02 -40.94 -9.54
N LYS A 719 41.67 -42.11 -9.48
CA LYS A 719 41.28 -43.18 -8.54
C LYS A 719 42.00 -42.92 -7.22
N ASP A 720 43.33 -43.09 -7.23
CA ASP A 720 44.18 -42.92 -6.05
C ASP A 720 45.42 -42.06 -6.32
N TYR A 721 46.43 -42.18 -5.44
CA TYR A 721 47.59 -41.29 -5.40
C TYR A 721 48.59 -41.49 -6.54
N ASP A 722 48.46 -42.55 -7.35
CA ASP A 722 49.31 -42.89 -8.50
C ASP A 722 49.54 -41.70 -9.43
N HIS A 723 48.53 -40.84 -9.61
CA HIS A 723 48.60 -39.62 -10.43
C HIS A 723 49.67 -38.61 -9.97
N PHE A 724 50.07 -38.66 -8.71
CA PHE A 724 51.03 -37.73 -8.10
C PHE A 724 52.47 -38.29 -8.11
N ALA A 725 52.67 -39.58 -8.40
CA ALA A 725 54.00 -40.21 -8.43
C ALA A 725 54.94 -39.58 -9.48
N ASP A 726 54.39 -39.05 -10.57
CA ASP A 726 55.10 -38.31 -11.62
C ASP A 726 55.65 -36.93 -11.17
N GLY A 727 55.37 -36.49 -9.94
CA GLY A 727 55.75 -35.17 -9.40
C GLY A 727 54.96 -33.98 -9.97
N ARG A 728 54.59 -34.03 -11.26
CA ARG A 728 53.99 -32.95 -12.06
C ARG A 728 52.75 -32.26 -11.47
N CYS A 729 51.95 -32.97 -10.66
CA CYS A 729 50.81 -32.41 -9.94
C CYS A 729 50.93 -32.53 -8.40
N SER A 730 52.05 -33.07 -7.91
CA SER A 730 52.36 -33.22 -6.49
C SER A 730 52.92 -31.92 -5.92
N ASN A 731 53.92 -31.36 -6.61
CA ASN A 731 54.74 -30.26 -6.10
C ASN A 731 54.30 -28.89 -6.64
N GLN A 732 53.03 -28.76 -7.07
CA GLN A 732 52.46 -27.48 -7.49
C GLN A 732 51.59 -26.92 -6.37
N ASP A 733 51.96 -25.73 -5.91
CA ASP A 733 51.14 -24.94 -5.01
C ASP A 733 49.85 -24.49 -5.72
N ALA A 734 48.76 -24.41 -4.95
CA ALA A 734 47.48 -23.94 -5.46
C ALA A 734 47.44 -22.41 -5.62
N SER A 735 48.10 -21.66 -4.75
CA SER A 735 48.15 -20.19 -4.77
C SER A 735 48.89 -19.68 -6.02
N VAL A 736 50.07 -20.25 -6.32
CA VAL A 736 50.83 -19.94 -7.54
C VAL A 736 50.05 -20.35 -8.80
N LEU A 737 49.37 -21.50 -8.78
CA LEU A 737 48.51 -21.94 -9.88
C LEU A 737 47.30 -21.01 -10.08
N HIS A 738 46.65 -20.57 -9.00
CA HIS A 738 45.54 -19.62 -9.04
C HIS A 738 45.98 -18.28 -9.61
N LEU A 739 47.08 -17.71 -9.12
CA LEU A 739 47.62 -16.45 -9.61
C LEU A 739 47.92 -16.50 -11.11
N LYS A 740 48.47 -17.61 -11.60
CA LYS A 740 48.70 -17.81 -13.03
C LYS A 740 47.39 -17.91 -13.81
N GLU A 741 46.48 -18.80 -13.42
CA GLU A 741 45.20 -18.99 -14.11
C GLU A 741 44.31 -17.74 -14.07
N MET A 742 44.36 -16.95 -12.99
CA MET A 742 43.68 -15.65 -12.88
C MET A 742 44.28 -14.60 -13.83
N LYS A 743 45.61 -14.49 -13.92
CA LYS A 743 46.27 -13.54 -14.85
C LYS A 743 45.98 -13.88 -16.31
N GLU A 744 46.07 -15.16 -16.68
CA GLU A 744 45.70 -15.65 -18.02
C GLU A 744 44.20 -15.41 -18.32
N ALA A 745 43.31 -15.66 -17.36
CA ALA A 745 41.88 -15.41 -17.52
C ALA A 745 41.52 -13.92 -17.59
N ALA A 746 42.18 -13.05 -16.83
CA ALA A 746 41.95 -11.61 -16.86
C ALA A 746 42.37 -10.99 -18.20
N GLN A 747 43.55 -11.36 -18.72
CA GLN A 747 44.00 -10.92 -20.03
C GLN A 747 43.06 -11.40 -21.14
N LYS A 748 42.68 -12.69 -21.13
CA LYS A 748 41.74 -13.25 -22.11
C LYS A 748 40.34 -12.63 -22.02
N ALA A 749 39.86 -12.30 -20.83
CA ALA A 749 38.60 -11.61 -20.63
C ALA A 749 38.63 -10.18 -21.19
N ARG A 750 39.76 -9.48 -21.05
CA ARG A 750 39.98 -8.17 -21.67
C ARG A 750 39.97 -8.26 -23.20
N GLU A 751 40.71 -9.20 -23.77
CA GLU A 751 40.77 -9.43 -25.22
C GLU A 751 39.40 -9.83 -25.81
N GLU A 752 38.61 -10.65 -25.09
CA GLU A 752 37.22 -10.98 -25.46
C GLU A 752 36.30 -9.75 -25.41
N TYR A 753 36.38 -8.93 -24.35
CA TYR A 753 35.54 -7.74 -24.20
C TYR A 753 35.88 -6.64 -25.21
N GLU A 754 37.16 -6.43 -25.53
CA GLU A 754 37.61 -5.48 -26.56
C GLU A 754 37.23 -5.92 -27.98
N TYR A 755 37.03 -7.23 -28.22
CA TYR A 755 36.46 -7.75 -29.47
C TYR A 755 34.94 -7.58 -29.55
N GLU A 756 34.21 -7.86 -28.46
CA GLU A 756 32.75 -7.69 -28.40
C GLU A 756 32.33 -6.20 -28.38
N HIS A 757 33.17 -5.32 -27.82
CA HIS A 757 32.97 -3.87 -27.74
C HIS A 757 34.19 -3.11 -28.31
N PRO A 758 34.27 -2.85 -29.63
CA PRO A 758 35.41 -2.15 -30.25
C PRO A 758 35.64 -0.72 -29.71
N GLU A 759 34.61 -0.10 -29.16
CA GLU A 759 34.66 1.19 -28.46
C GLU A 759 35.43 1.13 -27.12
N ALA A 760 35.56 -0.06 -26.51
CA ALA A 760 36.26 -0.28 -25.26
C ALA A 760 37.79 -0.39 -25.41
N CYS A 761 38.33 -0.52 -26.62
CA CYS A 761 39.78 -0.63 -26.87
C CYS A 761 40.61 0.56 -26.34
N ASN A 762 39.98 1.71 -26.10
CA ASN A 762 40.62 2.90 -25.52
C ASN A 762 40.33 3.07 -24.01
N TYR A 763 39.63 2.14 -23.36
CA TYR A 763 39.28 2.27 -21.94
C TYR A 763 40.48 1.94 -21.04
N LYS A 764 40.80 2.89 -20.17
CA LYS A 764 41.80 2.74 -19.11
C LYS A 764 41.08 2.63 -17.77
N LEU A 765 40.84 1.39 -17.35
CA LEU A 765 40.22 1.09 -16.05
C LEU A 765 40.94 1.81 -14.92
N LYS A 766 40.16 2.55 -14.11
CA LYS A 766 40.66 3.30 -12.94
C LYS A 766 41.00 2.32 -11.81
N TYR A 767 40.06 1.42 -11.55
CA TYR A 767 40.24 0.23 -10.72
C TYR A 767 40.50 -0.96 -11.64
N ASP A 768 41.71 -1.52 -11.61
CA ASP A 768 42.12 -2.63 -12.46
C ASP A 768 42.29 -3.89 -11.60
N PRO A 769 41.43 -4.93 -11.75
CA PRO A 769 41.52 -6.17 -10.98
C PRO A 769 42.88 -6.88 -11.05
N VAL A 770 43.65 -6.65 -12.12
CA VAL A 770 44.95 -7.30 -12.33
C VAL A 770 46.02 -6.75 -11.37
N LYS A 771 45.87 -5.50 -10.87
CA LYS A 771 46.81 -4.93 -9.89
C LYS A 771 46.77 -5.68 -8.56
N HIS A 772 45.60 -6.06 -8.08
CA HIS A 772 45.52 -6.89 -6.86
C HIS A 772 46.18 -8.28 -7.03
N LEU A 773 46.46 -8.72 -8.28
CA LEU A 773 47.26 -9.91 -8.58
C LEU A 773 48.77 -9.64 -8.72
N SER A 774 49.25 -8.39 -8.85
CA SER A 774 50.67 -8.06 -8.65
C SER A 774 50.97 -8.05 -7.15
N ASP A 775 50.20 -7.27 -6.39
CA ASP A 775 50.47 -6.96 -4.99
C ASP A 775 50.44 -8.24 -4.12
N TYR A 776 49.45 -9.12 -4.33
CA TYR A 776 49.37 -10.43 -3.67
C TYR A 776 50.42 -11.44 -4.19
N GLY A 777 51.00 -11.20 -5.37
CA GLY A 777 52.09 -12.01 -5.91
C GLY A 777 53.45 -11.68 -5.28
N GLU A 778 53.70 -10.40 -5.00
CA GLU A 778 54.98 -9.93 -4.43
C GLU A 778 55.18 -10.50 -3.01
N HIS A 779 54.16 -10.43 -2.14
CA HIS A 779 54.23 -10.98 -0.78
C HIS A 779 54.49 -12.50 -0.73
N ILE A 780 54.01 -13.28 -1.71
CA ILE A 780 54.29 -14.73 -1.75
C ILE A 780 55.79 -15.01 -2.04
N PHE A 781 56.44 -14.18 -2.85
CA PHE A 781 57.88 -14.32 -3.09
C PHE A 781 58.71 -13.83 -1.89
N GLU A 782 58.25 -12.82 -1.14
CA GLU A 782 58.86 -12.40 0.12
C GLU A 782 58.82 -13.54 1.17
N GLU A 783 57.66 -14.19 1.35
CA GLU A 783 57.53 -15.34 2.25
C GLU A 783 58.38 -16.56 1.79
N GLU A 784 58.48 -16.83 0.49
CA GLU A 784 59.36 -17.88 -0.04
C GLU A 784 60.86 -17.59 0.22
N GLU A 785 61.32 -16.34 0.10
CA GLU A 785 62.71 -15.97 0.43
C GLU A 785 63.01 -16.07 1.94
N GLU A 786 62.11 -15.63 2.82
CA GLU A 786 62.31 -15.78 4.28
C GLU A 786 62.38 -17.26 4.68
N VAL A 787 61.50 -18.11 4.14
CA VAL A 787 61.50 -19.56 4.40
C VAL A 787 62.79 -20.20 3.87
N LEU A 788 63.24 -19.83 2.66
CA LEU A 788 64.48 -20.35 2.09
C LEU A 788 65.71 -19.94 2.94
N TYR A 789 65.76 -18.70 3.41
CA TYR A 789 66.81 -18.19 4.30
C TYR A 789 66.82 -18.94 5.64
N LEU A 790 65.66 -19.18 6.26
CA LEU A 790 65.54 -19.96 7.48
C LEU A 790 66.00 -21.42 7.31
N ILE A 791 65.71 -22.05 6.16
CA ILE A 791 66.17 -23.40 5.83
C ILE A 791 67.70 -23.44 5.67
N ILE A 792 68.30 -22.46 5.00
CA ILE A 792 69.75 -22.34 4.85
C ILE A 792 70.40 -22.21 6.24
N VAL A 793 69.93 -21.30 7.08
CA VAL A 793 70.42 -21.09 8.44
C VAL A 793 70.29 -22.35 9.31
N GLN A 794 69.17 -23.10 9.23
CA GLN A 794 69.04 -24.39 9.92
C GLN A 794 70.03 -25.44 9.41
N SER A 795 70.32 -25.47 8.11
CA SER A 795 71.28 -26.41 7.52
C SER A 795 72.73 -26.11 7.96
N ASP A 796 73.12 -24.84 8.02
CA ASP A 796 74.43 -24.40 8.51
C ASP A 796 74.60 -24.65 10.01
N ILE A 797 73.57 -24.38 10.82
CA ILE A 797 73.57 -24.74 12.26
C ILE A 797 73.71 -26.26 12.43
N SER A 798 73.03 -27.05 11.61
CA SER A 798 73.12 -28.52 11.65
C SER A 798 74.52 -29.02 11.27
N LEU A 799 75.15 -28.42 10.25
CA LEU A 799 76.54 -28.69 9.86
C LEU A 799 77.52 -28.30 10.97
N PHE A 800 77.33 -27.15 11.61
CA PHE A 800 78.15 -26.66 12.71
C PHE A 800 78.05 -27.58 13.94
N LEU A 801 76.83 -28.00 14.33
CA LEU A 801 76.61 -28.98 15.40
C LEU A 801 77.20 -30.36 15.06
N HIS A 802 77.14 -30.79 13.80
CA HIS A 802 77.81 -32.04 13.37
C HIS A 802 79.34 -31.93 13.41
N GLN A 803 79.91 -30.76 13.13
CA GLN A 803 81.36 -30.53 13.28
C GLN A 803 81.79 -30.45 14.76
N LEU A 804 80.95 -29.89 15.64
CA LEU A 804 81.21 -29.86 17.09
C LEU A 804 81.17 -31.26 17.71
N ASN A 805 80.21 -32.11 17.33
CA ASN A 805 80.16 -33.53 17.74
C ASN A 805 81.29 -34.42 17.16
N LYS A 806 82.23 -33.83 16.41
CA LYS A 806 83.32 -34.52 15.70
C LYS A 806 84.70 -34.02 16.12
N ARG A 807 84.76 -33.21 17.18
CA ARG A 807 85.97 -32.71 17.86
C ARG A 807 86.00 -33.23 19.31
#